data_AF-A0A936YN37-F1
#
_entry.id   AF-A0A936YN37-F1
#
_cell.length_a   1.000
_cell.length_b   1.000
_cell.length_c   1.000
_cell.angle_alpha   90.00
_cell.angle_beta   90.00
_cell.angle_gamma   90.00
#
_symmetry.space_group_name_H-M   'P 1'
#
loop_
_entity.id
_entity.type
_entity.pdbx_description
1 polymer ?
#
loop_
_entity_poly.entity_id
_entity_poly.type
_entity_poly.pdbx_seq_one_letter_code
_entity_poly.pdbx_strand_id
1 'polypeptide(L)'
;MTTSYTQGSTTLVNSTTTSAQQYSSVAAFADGGWVVTWHSYGQDGDLAGIYQQMYHADGTKNGLESQVNSHTTGNQYNPQVVTLADGGWVVTWTSNGQDLAGTDGGIYQQRYDLDGDPVGVETLVNTTTSGNQSGQKVTALSEGGWIVTWQSGYSIHMQRFDAAGDPNGNEVAVYSSAHNSYEPSITELADGFVVTWTSSGLDGSYQGVFQQRYDSNGTAVGPYSQVNTTALNDQLASSVTPLDNGGWVVTWFTWATSPGAANSIWQQQFSANGIMVGGETLVGSSDGNSANSVIGLPGGGWAVVWSRFSIQLQIYDANGEKVGSQVKLSTDSLDNSPSLAVTDDGDLVVTWHSLAADGDQWGVQQTVLSPGNLPEGSDKTLTLQEDGSHTFSQADFGFSDGDGDTLAAITITAIPANGALKLNGTVVKANDVIAAADIGKLVWTPDADAFGKTLASFKFKVTDDKGETSVSDYKISFDVNAVNDTPTAKGSTIDLEEDGSHTFTQSDFGFSDKDNDQLASITITEMPANGTLKLNGQLVKANDVIAAADIGKLVWTPDANAYGDALASVTFKVTDTGGATSASDYTILFDVAGINDAPLAVDDAASLKEGDQSIIDVLSNDIDVEGDKLSVSAASVTSGNGTVSVNEDGKLVVAYTGANLAAGAKADITISYTLSDGAGSDGGALTVTVTGVTEGGSDIIGTAGKDRLKGTNAGEKIIGLEDNDVIDGRGGDDIIQAGEGNDRIDGGNGNDTISAGFGNDTVEGGAGNDILMGRGGNDRLTGGQGADTFVFHKQSGNDTITDFATAGKNHDIIDLQDLGSINTFKQLVAIMDQVGKDVVIDLAGDNDITLKNVDLGDLTKDHFLF
;
A
#
# COMPACT_ATOMS: atom_id res chain seq x y z
N MET A 1 -7.46 -30.89 29.07
CA MET A 1 -6.14 -31.55 29.01
C MET A 1 -6.40 -33.02 28.75
N THR A 2 -5.62 -33.63 27.86
CA THR A 2 -5.73 -35.05 27.45
C THR A 2 -4.50 -35.82 27.94
N THR A 3 -4.05 -35.57 29.16
CA THR A 3 -2.91 -36.30 29.72
C THR A 3 -3.35 -37.74 29.96
N SER A 4 -2.75 -38.68 29.25
CA SER A 4 -2.91 -40.09 29.60
C SER A 4 -2.12 -40.36 30.87
N TYR A 5 -2.56 -41.34 31.67
CA TYR A 5 -1.86 -41.74 32.88
C TYR A 5 -1.21 -43.10 32.63
N THR A 6 0.10 -43.18 32.88
CA THR A 6 0.87 -44.41 32.73
C THR A 6 0.96 -45.11 34.08
N GLN A 7 0.45 -46.34 34.15
CA GLN A 7 0.52 -47.14 35.36
C GLN A 7 1.94 -47.70 35.57
N GLY A 8 2.54 -47.38 36.72
CA GLY A 8 3.79 -47.98 37.18
C GLY A 8 3.62 -49.41 37.70
N SER A 9 4.69 -49.99 38.24
CA SER A 9 4.63 -51.34 38.82
C SER A 9 3.75 -51.40 40.07
N THR A 10 2.94 -52.45 40.20
CA THR A 10 2.24 -52.76 41.46
C THR A 10 3.22 -53.34 42.49
N THR A 11 3.20 -52.81 43.72
CA THR A 11 4.10 -53.22 44.81
C THR A 11 3.35 -53.45 46.13
N LEU A 12 3.88 -54.36 46.97
CA LEU A 12 3.34 -54.63 48.30
C LEU A 12 3.79 -53.54 49.29
N VAL A 13 2.84 -52.99 50.04
CA VAL A 13 3.07 -51.93 51.03
C VAL A 13 3.61 -52.50 52.34
N ASN A 14 2.85 -53.43 52.93
CA ASN A 14 3.21 -54.06 54.20
C ASN A 14 4.41 -55.02 54.05
N SER A 15 5.26 -55.01 55.06
CA SER A 15 6.34 -55.97 55.29
C SER A 15 5.86 -57.18 56.10
N THR A 16 4.88 -57.00 56.99
CA THR A 16 4.24 -58.09 57.72
C THR A 16 3.24 -58.81 56.82
N THR A 17 3.44 -60.09 56.57
CA THR A 17 2.56 -60.90 55.70
C THR A 17 1.76 -61.95 56.45
N THR A 18 1.83 -61.98 57.79
CA THR A 18 1.08 -62.93 58.63
C THR A 18 -0.30 -62.39 58.95
N SER A 19 -1.33 -63.24 58.86
CA SER A 19 -2.75 -62.86 58.95
C SER A 19 -3.13 -61.79 57.92
N ALA A 20 -4.35 -61.24 57.99
CA ALA A 20 -4.84 -60.28 57.01
C ALA A 20 -4.38 -58.84 57.32
N GLN A 21 -4.11 -58.07 56.26
CA GLN A 21 -3.91 -56.62 56.26
C GLN A 21 -4.96 -55.99 55.35
N GLN A 22 -5.76 -55.07 55.87
CA GLN A 22 -6.97 -54.60 55.19
C GLN A 22 -7.28 -53.12 55.43
N TYR A 23 -8.17 -52.58 54.59
CA TYR A 23 -8.72 -51.21 54.68
C TYR A 23 -7.65 -50.12 54.69
N SER A 24 -6.85 -50.09 53.63
CA SER A 24 -5.81 -49.08 53.47
C SER A 24 -6.38 -47.68 53.25
N SER A 25 -5.69 -46.66 53.74
CA SER A 25 -5.91 -45.25 53.41
C SER A 25 -4.57 -44.61 53.04
N VAL A 26 -4.55 -43.79 51.99
CA VAL A 26 -3.36 -43.10 51.49
C VAL A 26 -3.54 -41.59 51.47
N ALA A 27 -2.47 -40.85 51.77
CA ALA A 27 -2.40 -39.40 51.61
C ALA A 27 -1.02 -38.99 51.07
N ALA A 28 -0.99 -38.00 50.18
CA ALA A 28 0.22 -37.51 49.53
C ALA A 28 0.77 -36.26 50.23
N PHE A 29 2.09 -36.16 50.30
CA PHE A 29 2.82 -34.98 50.76
C PHE A 29 3.04 -34.01 49.59
N ALA A 30 3.24 -32.73 49.92
CA ALA A 30 3.54 -31.69 48.94
C ALA A 30 4.90 -31.89 48.23
N ASP A 31 5.79 -32.70 48.79
CA ASP A 31 7.10 -33.03 48.18
C ASP A 31 7.04 -34.21 47.19
N GLY A 32 5.83 -34.70 46.88
CA GLY A 32 5.60 -35.84 45.99
C GLY A 32 5.61 -37.20 46.70
N GLY A 33 6.06 -37.29 47.95
CA GLY A 33 5.97 -38.51 48.74
C GLY A 33 4.53 -38.85 49.17
N TRP A 34 4.34 -39.98 49.83
CA TRP A 34 3.04 -40.33 50.42
C TRP A 34 3.15 -41.25 51.64
N VAL A 35 2.08 -41.32 52.42
CA VAL A 35 1.92 -42.24 53.55
C VAL A 35 0.72 -43.14 53.32
N VAL A 36 0.91 -44.43 53.57
CA VAL A 36 -0.16 -45.45 53.53
C VAL A 36 -0.38 -45.98 54.94
N THR A 37 -1.63 -46.04 55.37
CA THR A 37 -2.07 -46.64 56.63
C THR A 37 -2.98 -47.83 56.38
N TRP A 38 -2.97 -48.83 57.25
CA TRP A 38 -3.86 -50.00 57.20
C TRP A 38 -4.04 -50.60 58.59
N HIS A 39 -5.01 -51.50 58.76
CA HIS A 39 -5.04 -52.33 59.96
C HIS A 39 -4.50 -53.73 59.68
N SER A 40 -3.84 -54.31 60.67
CA SER A 40 -3.17 -55.60 60.58
C SER A 40 -3.60 -56.50 61.74
N TYR A 41 -4.06 -57.71 61.43
CA TYR A 41 -4.51 -58.68 62.44
C TYR A 41 -3.32 -59.40 63.09
N GLY A 42 -3.25 -59.40 64.42
CA GLY A 42 -2.27 -60.17 65.20
C GLY A 42 -0.87 -59.57 65.31
N GLN A 43 -0.60 -58.46 64.62
CA GLN A 43 0.76 -57.93 64.50
C GLN A 43 1.27 -57.25 65.79
N ASP A 44 0.37 -56.63 66.57
CA ASP A 44 0.70 -55.98 67.85
C ASP A 44 0.64 -56.93 69.06
N GLY A 45 0.35 -58.21 68.80
CA GLY A 45 0.20 -59.25 69.83
C GLY A 45 -1.21 -59.42 70.38
N ASP A 46 -2.21 -58.67 69.90
CA ASP A 46 -3.64 -58.86 70.18
C ASP A 46 -4.45 -58.96 68.88
N LEU A 47 -5.70 -58.50 68.84
CA LEU A 47 -6.59 -58.69 67.68
C LEU A 47 -6.15 -57.91 66.44
N ALA A 48 -6.37 -56.60 66.35
CA ALA A 48 -6.01 -55.81 65.17
C ALA A 48 -5.44 -54.45 65.58
N GLY A 49 -4.29 -54.09 65.03
CA GLY A 49 -3.63 -52.80 65.25
C GLY A 49 -3.53 -51.98 63.97
N ILE A 50 -3.23 -50.68 64.09
CA ILE A 50 -3.05 -49.75 62.98
C ILE A 50 -1.56 -49.58 62.66
N TYR A 51 -1.22 -49.63 61.39
CA TYR A 51 0.15 -49.54 60.90
C TYR A 51 0.26 -48.54 59.75
N GLN A 52 1.48 -48.04 59.53
CA GLN A 52 1.79 -47.11 58.47
C GLN A 52 3.14 -47.38 57.79
N GLN A 53 3.28 -46.94 56.54
CA GLN A 53 4.51 -46.92 55.76
C GLN A 53 4.56 -45.63 54.93
N MET A 54 5.69 -44.94 54.99
CA MET A 54 5.95 -43.72 54.20
C MET A 54 6.75 -44.05 52.95
N TYR A 55 6.65 -43.18 51.95
CA TYR A 55 7.31 -43.28 50.65
C TYR A 55 7.88 -41.94 50.23
N HIS A 56 9.04 -41.98 49.58
CA HIS A 56 9.59 -40.86 48.83
C HIS A 56 8.84 -40.70 47.50
N ALA A 57 8.99 -39.53 46.85
CA ALA A 57 8.36 -39.25 45.56
C ALA A 57 8.72 -40.25 44.44
N ASP A 58 9.88 -40.89 44.52
CA ASP A 58 10.30 -41.93 43.56
C ASP A 58 9.66 -43.31 43.81
N GLY A 59 8.77 -43.42 44.80
CA GLY A 59 8.09 -44.65 45.19
C GLY A 59 8.92 -45.62 46.03
N THR A 60 10.12 -45.23 46.47
CA THR A 60 10.90 -46.01 47.43
C THR A 60 10.40 -45.78 48.86
N LYS A 61 10.48 -46.82 49.71
CA LYS A 61 10.05 -46.75 51.11
C LYS A 61 10.91 -45.75 51.89
N ASN A 62 10.27 -44.78 52.52
CA ASN A 62 10.88 -43.88 53.50
C ASN A 62 10.71 -44.48 54.90
N GLY A 63 11.79 -44.95 55.51
CA GLY A 63 11.75 -45.60 56.83
C GLY A 63 11.11 -47.00 56.84
N LEU A 64 10.95 -47.55 58.04
CA LEU A 64 10.34 -48.86 58.27
C LEU A 64 8.83 -48.73 58.50
N GLU A 65 8.12 -49.83 58.27
CA GLU A 65 6.76 -50.01 58.75
C GLU A 65 6.70 -49.79 60.27
N SER A 66 5.73 -48.99 60.73
CA SER A 66 5.56 -48.61 62.13
C SER A 66 4.11 -48.72 62.59
N GLN A 67 3.92 -49.03 63.88
CA GLN A 67 2.60 -49.08 64.51
C GLN A 67 2.14 -47.67 64.88
N VAL A 68 0.87 -47.36 64.63
CA VAL A 68 0.26 -46.06 64.90
C VAL A 68 -0.39 -45.99 66.28
N ASN A 69 -1.22 -47.00 66.61
CA ASN A 69 -1.89 -47.05 67.89
C ASN A 69 -0.92 -47.44 69.01
N SER A 70 -0.99 -46.74 70.13
CA SER A 70 -0.33 -47.11 71.38
C SER A 70 -1.18 -48.07 72.22
N HIS A 71 -2.51 -48.00 72.09
CA HIS A 71 -3.43 -48.93 72.72
C HIS A 71 -3.61 -50.19 71.87
N THR A 72 -3.24 -51.35 72.41
CA THR A 72 -3.24 -52.62 71.67
C THR A 72 -4.34 -53.59 72.10
N THR A 73 -5.11 -53.29 73.15
CA THR A 73 -6.14 -54.23 73.60
C THR A 73 -7.36 -54.14 72.69
N GLY A 74 -7.88 -55.30 72.24
CA GLY A 74 -9.07 -55.33 71.38
C GLY A 74 -8.77 -54.98 69.91
N ASN A 75 -9.80 -54.55 69.17
CA ASN A 75 -9.65 -54.21 67.75
C ASN A 75 -9.47 -52.70 67.55
N GLN A 76 -8.44 -52.33 66.81
CA GLN A 76 -8.27 -51.03 66.19
C GLN A 76 -8.38 -51.20 64.66
N TYR A 77 -9.33 -50.53 64.02
CA TYR A 77 -9.62 -50.75 62.60
C TYR A 77 -10.04 -49.48 61.84
N ASN A 78 -10.12 -49.63 60.52
CA ASN A 78 -10.46 -48.61 59.51
C ASN A 78 -9.67 -47.31 59.64
N PRO A 79 -8.33 -47.32 59.55
CA PRO A 79 -7.56 -46.08 59.65
C PRO A 79 -7.86 -45.15 58.48
N GLN A 80 -7.84 -43.84 58.73
CA GLN A 80 -7.88 -42.80 57.71
C GLN A 80 -6.73 -41.83 57.96
N VAL A 81 -6.07 -41.39 56.89
CA VAL A 81 -4.90 -40.49 56.96
C VAL A 81 -5.09 -39.27 56.07
N VAL A 82 -4.63 -38.12 56.54
CA VAL A 82 -4.45 -36.90 55.74
C VAL A 82 -3.13 -36.23 56.11
N THR A 83 -2.48 -35.65 55.11
CA THR A 83 -1.29 -34.80 55.29
C THR A 83 -1.69 -33.37 55.65
N LEU A 84 -0.83 -32.69 56.39
CA LEU A 84 -1.05 -31.35 56.92
C LEU A 84 -0.11 -30.36 56.22
N ALA A 85 -0.50 -29.07 56.23
CA ALA A 85 0.26 -28.01 55.57
C ALA A 85 1.68 -27.79 56.14
N ASP A 86 1.98 -28.30 57.33
CA ASP A 86 3.31 -28.27 57.95
C ASP A 86 4.21 -29.45 57.56
N GLY A 87 3.73 -30.32 56.65
CA GLY A 87 4.43 -31.53 56.21
C GLY A 87 4.19 -32.75 57.10
N GLY A 88 3.52 -32.60 58.25
CA GLY A 88 3.09 -33.70 59.10
C GLY A 88 1.83 -34.39 58.56
N TRP A 89 1.29 -35.33 59.34
CA TRP A 89 0.03 -35.99 59.03
C TRP A 89 -0.73 -36.40 60.29
N VAL A 90 -2.02 -36.70 60.14
CA VAL A 90 -2.84 -37.27 61.22
C VAL A 90 -3.48 -38.56 60.75
N VAL A 91 -3.46 -39.56 61.63
CA VAL A 91 -4.14 -40.85 61.43
C VAL A 91 -5.29 -40.95 62.41
N THR A 92 -6.48 -41.34 61.94
CA THR A 92 -7.67 -41.57 62.76
C THR A 92 -8.17 -43.00 62.61
N TRP A 93 -8.65 -43.63 63.69
CA TRP A 93 -9.15 -45.01 63.67
C TRP A 93 -10.32 -45.22 64.64
N THR A 94 -11.05 -46.33 64.47
CA THR A 94 -12.00 -46.81 65.48
C THR A 94 -11.27 -47.76 66.44
N SER A 95 -11.42 -47.56 67.75
CA SER A 95 -10.79 -48.39 68.80
C SER A 95 -11.84 -48.98 69.75
N ASN A 96 -11.89 -50.30 69.86
CA ASN A 96 -12.89 -51.01 70.66
C ASN A 96 -12.53 -51.05 72.14
N GLY A 97 -13.45 -50.58 72.99
CA GLY A 97 -13.35 -50.74 74.45
C GLY A 97 -12.31 -49.86 75.14
N GLN A 98 -11.71 -48.89 74.44
CA GLN A 98 -10.70 -47.97 75.00
C GLN A 98 -11.31 -46.80 75.77
N ASP A 99 -12.45 -46.25 75.32
CA ASP A 99 -13.17 -45.15 75.95
C ASP A 99 -14.16 -45.62 77.03
N LEU A 100 -15.00 -46.61 76.72
CA LEU A 100 -15.93 -47.25 77.65
C LEU A 100 -15.81 -48.78 77.55
N ALA A 101 -15.56 -49.43 78.69
CA ALA A 101 -15.41 -50.89 78.72
C ALA A 101 -16.69 -51.59 78.20
N GLY A 102 -16.57 -52.37 77.13
CA GLY A 102 -17.66 -53.15 76.53
C GLY A 102 -18.48 -52.44 75.44
N THR A 103 -18.03 -51.28 74.93
CA THR A 103 -18.58 -50.64 73.72
C THR A 103 -17.84 -51.06 72.45
N ASP A 104 -18.51 -50.99 71.30
CA ASP A 104 -17.97 -51.41 70.00
C ASP A 104 -17.17 -50.31 69.26
N GLY A 105 -16.70 -49.24 69.94
CA GLY A 105 -15.70 -48.35 69.33
C GLY A 105 -15.79 -46.88 69.71
N GLY A 106 -14.67 -46.27 70.13
CA GLY A 106 -14.44 -44.82 70.16
C GLY A 106 -13.54 -44.38 69.00
N ILE A 107 -13.61 -43.11 68.60
CA ILE A 107 -12.77 -42.57 67.51
C ILE A 107 -11.51 -41.96 68.11
N TYR A 108 -10.34 -42.41 67.66
CA TYR A 108 -9.04 -41.96 68.13
C TYR A 108 -8.21 -41.36 67.02
N GLN A 109 -7.22 -40.55 67.40
CA GLN A 109 -6.26 -39.95 66.49
C GLN A 109 -4.83 -39.92 67.05
N GLN A 110 -3.86 -39.89 66.15
CA GLN A 110 -2.46 -39.61 66.43
C GLN A 110 -1.90 -38.69 65.33
N ARG A 111 -1.27 -37.58 65.73
CA ARG A 111 -0.55 -36.67 64.83
C ARG A 111 0.93 -37.06 64.75
N TYR A 112 1.53 -36.83 63.59
CA TYR A 112 2.95 -36.99 63.32
C TYR A 112 3.52 -35.71 62.72
N ASP A 113 4.81 -35.45 62.97
CA ASP A 113 5.57 -34.42 62.28
C ASP A 113 6.14 -34.93 60.94
N LEU A 114 6.85 -34.07 60.21
CA LEU A 114 7.43 -34.40 58.90
C LEU A 114 8.48 -35.52 58.95
N ASP A 115 9.10 -35.75 60.11
CA ASP A 115 10.11 -36.80 60.30
C ASP A 115 9.47 -38.16 60.65
N GLY A 116 8.15 -38.18 60.88
CA GLY A 116 7.40 -39.35 61.29
C GLY A 116 7.44 -39.65 62.77
N ASP A 117 7.84 -38.68 63.59
CA ASP A 117 7.76 -38.77 65.04
C ASP A 117 6.34 -38.39 65.52
N PRO A 118 5.76 -39.12 66.48
CA PRO A 118 4.42 -38.80 67.00
C PRO A 118 4.44 -37.47 67.78
N VAL A 119 3.53 -36.57 67.41
CA VAL A 119 3.31 -35.30 68.09
C VAL A 119 2.18 -35.45 69.10
N GLY A 120 2.50 -35.33 70.39
CA GLY A 120 1.54 -35.53 71.47
C GLY A 120 1.24 -37.01 71.73
N VAL A 121 0.13 -37.27 72.43
CA VAL A 121 -0.34 -38.63 72.72
C VAL A 121 -1.56 -38.96 71.89
N GLU A 122 -1.80 -40.25 71.73
CA GLU A 122 -3.05 -40.77 71.20
C GLU A 122 -4.25 -40.16 71.95
N THR A 123 -5.17 -39.57 71.19
CA THR A 123 -6.25 -38.73 71.74
C THR A 123 -7.62 -39.17 71.23
N LEU A 124 -8.61 -39.22 72.13
CA LEU A 124 -10.01 -39.48 71.79
C LEU A 124 -10.60 -38.27 71.06
N VAL A 125 -11.20 -38.51 69.89
CA VAL A 125 -11.80 -37.49 69.02
C VAL A 125 -13.20 -37.10 69.50
N ASN A 126 -14.05 -38.09 69.77
CA ASN A 126 -15.44 -37.86 70.13
C ASN A 126 -15.59 -37.58 71.62
N THR A 127 -16.42 -36.59 71.97
CA THR A 127 -16.80 -36.33 73.37
C THR A 127 -18.08 -37.09 73.77
N THR A 128 -18.94 -37.39 72.79
CA THR A 128 -20.09 -38.29 72.96
C THR A 128 -19.67 -39.74 72.75
N THR A 129 -19.58 -40.51 73.83
CA THR A 129 -19.16 -41.93 73.82
C THR A 129 -20.33 -42.92 74.02
N SER A 130 -21.57 -42.43 74.11
CA SER A 130 -22.76 -43.27 74.19
C SER A 130 -23.20 -43.74 72.79
N GLY A 131 -23.25 -45.06 72.57
CA GLY A 131 -23.56 -45.68 71.28
C GLY A 131 -22.32 -46.29 70.64
N ASN A 132 -22.46 -46.89 69.45
CA ASN A 132 -21.32 -47.38 68.68
C ASN A 132 -20.83 -46.26 67.76
N GLN A 133 -19.57 -45.86 67.90
CA GLN A 133 -18.94 -44.87 67.03
C GLN A 133 -18.04 -45.56 65.99
N SER A 134 -18.19 -45.20 64.72
CA SER A 134 -17.41 -45.80 63.63
C SER A 134 -17.47 -44.97 62.34
N GLY A 135 -16.81 -45.48 61.29
CA GLY A 135 -16.95 -44.96 59.93
C GLY A 135 -16.33 -43.57 59.75
N GLN A 136 -15.32 -43.24 60.55
CA GLN A 136 -14.74 -41.91 60.56
C GLN A 136 -14.08 -41.54 59.23
N LYS A 137 -14.05 -40.23 58.95
CA LYS A 137 -13.32 -39.60 57.85
C LYS A 137 -12.66 -38.33 58.37
N VAL A 138 -11.55 -37.96 57.75
CA VAL A 138 -10.76 -36.80 58.14
C VAL A 138 -10.41 -35.99 56.91
N THR A 139 -10.43 -34.66 57.03
CA THR A 139 -9.90 -33.73 56.02
C THR A 139 -9.00 -32.72 56.71
N ALA A 140 -7.85 -32.43 56.11
CA ALA A 140 -6.98 -31.35 56.56
C ALA A 140 -7.61 -30.00 56.17
N LEU A 141 -7.32 -28.97 56.96
CA LEU A 141 -7.71 -27.60 56.65
C LEU A 141 -6.47 -26.80 56.23
N SER A 142 -6.66 -25.92 55.26
CA SER A 142 -5.63 -25.01 54.74
C SER A 142 -5.07 -24.08 55.81
N GLU A 143 -5.80 -23.87 56.91
CA GLU A 143 -5.34 -23.13 58.10
C GLU A 143 -4.42 -23.94 59.04
N GLY A 144 -4.18 -25.22 58.73
CA GLY A 144 -3.26 -26.12 59.44
C GLY A 144 -3.93 -27.09 60.43
N GLY A 145 -5.22 -26.91 60.75
CA GLY A 145 -6.01 -27.86 61.55
C GLY A 145 -6.60 -28.99 60.72
N TRP A 146 -7.52 -29.76 61.29
CA TRP A 146 -8.28 -30.78 60.56
C TRP A 146 -9.69 -30.98 61.14
N ILE A 147 -10.56 -31.64 60.39
CA ILE A 147 -11.92 -31.99 60.82
C ILE A 147 -12.09 -33.50 60.73
N VAL A 148 -12.60 -34.11 61.80
CA VAL A 148 -13.00 -35.52 61.81
C VAL A 148 -14.52 -35.59 61.83
N THR A 149 -15.09 -36.38 60.91
CA THR A 149 -16.51 -36.76 60.93
C THR A 149 -16.64 -38.23 61.27
N TRP A 150 -17.73 -38.62 61.95
CA TRP A 150 -18.00 -40.02 62.28
C TRP A 150 -19.49 -40.27 62.43
N GLN A 151 -19.86 -41.55 62.41
CA GLN A 151 -21.18 -42.01 62.80
C GLN A 151 -21.19 -42.30 64.29
N SER A 152 -22.22 -41.82 65.00
CA SER A 152 -22.53 -42.19 66.38
C SER A 152 -23.93 -42.80 66.43
N GLY A 153 -24.01 -44.14 66.51
CA GLY A 153 -25.26 -44.87 66.35
C GLY A 153 -25.85 -44.67 64.94
N TYR A 154 -26.86 -43.80 64.82
CA TYR A 154 -27.56 -43.50 63.57
C TYR A 154 -27.51 -42.01 63.21
N SER A 155 -26.57 -41.27 63.79
CA SER A 155 -26.38 -39.84 63.58
C SER A 155 -24.95 -39.55 63.11
N ILE A 156 -24.79 -38.45 62.37
CA ILE A 156 -23.50 -37.98 61.88
C ILE A 156 -23.00 -36.84 62.75
N HIS A 157 -21.76 -36.94 63.20
CA HIS A 157 -21.10 -35.98 64.06
C HIS A 157 -19.79 -35.50 63.44
N MET A 158 -19.32 -34.34 63.89
CA MET A 158 -18.02 -33.79 63.51
C MET A 158 -17.35 -33.05 64.66
N GLN A 159 -16.01 -33.00 64.64
CA GLN A 159 -15.17 -32.22 65.55
C GLN A 159 -14.02 -31.62 64.76
N ARG A 160 -13.75 -30.34 65.00
CA ARG A 160 -12.58 -29.63 64.46
C ARG A 160 -11.43 -29.69 65.46
N PHE A 161 -10.21 -29.74 64.94
CA PHE A 161 -8.97 -29.72 65.69
C PHE A 161 -8.09 -28.60 65.17
N ASP A 162 -7.34 -27.95 66.06
CA ASP A 162 -6.29 -27.03 65.67
C ASP A 162 -5.03 -27.78 65.22
N ALA A 163 -4.02 -27.04 64.75
CA ALA A 163 -2.77 -27.62 64.28
C ALA A 163 -2.01 -28.41 65.36
N ALA A 164 -2.26 -28.18 66.66
CA ALA A 164 -1.64 -28.96 67.74
C ALA A 164 -2.34 -30.30 67.97
N GLY A 165 -3.57 -30.46 67.47
CA GLY A 165 -4.43 -31.62 67.72
C GLY A 165 -5.38 -31.45 68.90
N ASP A 166 -5.53 -30.22 69.40
CA ASP A 166 -6.50 -29.90 70.43
C ASP A 166 -7.88 -29.60 69.81
N PRO A 167 -9.00 -30.02 70.45
CA PRO A 167 -10.34 -29.71 69.95
C PRO A 167 -10.58 -28.19 69.81
N ASN A 168 -10.89 -27.74 68.59
CA ASN A 168 -11.22 -26.36 68.29
C ASN A 168 -12.74 -26.18 68.19
N GLY A 169 -13.38 -25.84 69.31
CA GLY A 169 -14.83 -25.73 69.44
C GLY A 169 -15.50 -27.03 69.91
N ASN A 170 -16.83 -27.03 69.94
CA ASN A 170 -17.61 -28.18 70.42
C ASN A 170 -17.89 -29.19 69.31
N GLU A 171 -18.14 -30.43 69.71
CA GLU A 171 -18.69 -31.46 68.84
C GLU A 171 -20.04 -31.01 68.25
N VAL A 172 -20.20 -31.18 66.93
CA VAL A 172 -21.40 -30.76 66.20
C VAL A 172 -22.10 -31.99 65.61
N ALA A 173 -23.39 -32.14 65.88
CA ALA A 173 -24.23 -33.09 65.18
C ALA A 173 -24.56 -32.54 63.78
N VAL A 174 -23.94 -33.11 62.76
CA VAL A 174 -24.21 -32.78 61.34
C VAL A 174 -25.64 -33.18 60.98
N TYR A 175 -26.05 -34.36 61.43
CA TYR A 175 -27.42 -34.83 61.25
C TYR A 175 -27.82 -35.76 62.39
N SER A 176 -28.90 -35.41 63.09
CA SER A 176 -29.49 -36.20 64.18
C SER A 176 -31.02 -36.10 64.13
N SER A 177 -31.65 -36.97 63.33
CA SER A 177 -33.10 -36.97 63.13
C SER A 177 -33.70 -38.37 63.28
N ALA A 178 -34.98 -38.56 62.92
CA ALA A 178 -35.68 -39.85 62.96
C ALA A 178 -35.17 -40.90 61.94
N HIS A 179 -34.27 -40.51 61.04
CA HIS A 179 -33.75 -41.35 59.97
C HIS A 179 -32.36 -41.90 60.33
N ASN A 180 -32.09 -43.14 59.94
CA ASN A 180 -30.79 -43.74 60.20
C ASN A 180 -29.75 -43.19 59.22
N SER A 181 -28.70 -42.56 59.74
CA SER A 181 -27.61 -42.00 58.93
C SER A 181 -26.26 -42.61 59.28
N TYR A 182 -25.44 -42.83 58.26
CA TYR A 182 -24.16 -43.54 58.35
C TYR A 182 -23.21 -43.15 57.20
N GLU A 183 -21.97 -43.66 57.25
CA GLU A 183 -20.93 -43.46 56.21
C GLU A 183 -20.70 -42.00 55.81
N PRO A 184 -20.27 -41.12 56.75
CA PRO A 184 -19.96 -39.75 56.38
C PRO A 184 -18.74 -39.70 55.45
N SER A 185 -18.66 -38.64 54.64
CA SER A 185 -17.45 -38.20 53.95
C SER A 185 -17.33 -36.68 54.03
N ILE A 186 -16.11 -36.16 53.98
CA ILE A 186 -15.84 -34.73 54.22
C ILE A 186 -14.69 -34.27 53.34
N THR A 187 -14.77 -33.02 52.88
CA THR A 187 -13.65 -32.35 52.23
C THR A 187 -13.69 -30.83 52.45
N GLU A 188 -12.52 -30.21 52.53
CA GLU A 188 -12.38 -28.75 52.58
C GLU A 188 -12.78 -28.11 51.24
N LEU A 189 -13.41 -26.95 51.31
CA LEU A 189 -13.74 -26.07 50.19
C LEU A 189 -13.08 -24.70 50.43
N ALA A 190 -12.90 -23.91 49.38
CA ALA A 190 -12.29 -22.59 49.50
C ALA A 190 -12.98 -21.63 50.50
N ASP A 191 -14.28 -21.82 50.76
CA ASP A 191 -15.08 -21.01 51.68
C ASP A 191 -15.58 -21.76 52.93
N GLY A 192 -15.10 -22.98 53.17
CA GLY A 192 -15.51 -23.81 54.30
C GLY A 192 -15.31 -25.30 54.03
N PHE A 193 -16.34 -26.11 54.21
CA PHE A 193 -16.27 -27.54 53.92
C PHE A 193 -17.66 -28.13 53.62
N VAL A 194 -17.68 -29.33 53.05
CA VAL A 194 -18.92 -30.08 52.82
C VAL A 194 -18.82 -31.45 53.44
N VAL A 195 -19.90 -31.86 54.11
CA VAL A 195 -20.06 -33.22 54.66
C VAL A 195 -21.15 -33.92 53.87
N THR A 196 -20.87 -35.11 53.37
CA THR A 196 -21.85 -36.01 52.75
C THR A 196 -22.12 -37.21 53.64
N TRP A 197 -23.30 -37.82 53.53
CA TRP A 197 -23.65 -39.04 54.28
C TRP A 197 -24.76 -39.83 53.59
N THR A 198 -24.88 -41.10 53.95
CA THR A 198 -26.01 -41.95 53.57
C THR A 198 -27.12 -41.84 54.62
N SER A 199 -28.38 -41.72 54.19
CA SER A 199 -29.53 -41.68 55.11
C SER A 199 -30.71 -42.52 54.62
N SER A 200 -31.33 -43.24 55.55
CA SER A 200 -32.48 -44.10 55.26
C SER A 200 -33.79 -43.32 55.20
N GLY A 201 -34.57 -43.43 54.12
CA GLY A 201 -35.93 -42.89 54.06
C GLY A 201 -36.06 -41.37 53.95
N LEU A 202 -34.95 -40.64 53.83
CA LEU A 202 -34.96 -39.17 53.77
C LEU A 202 -35.30 -38.64 52.36
N ASP A 203 -35.04 -39.44 51.33
CA ASP A 203 -35.36 -39.17 49.92
C ASP A 203 -36.73 -39.71 49.48
N GLY A 204 -37.47 -40.32 50.42
CA GLY A 204 -38.71 -41.04 50.13
C GLY A 204 -38.51 -42.46 49.56
N SER A 205 -37.27 -42.96 49.50
CA SER A 205 -36.89 -44.32 49.12
C SER A 205 -36.24 -45.06 50.31
N TYR A 206 -35.46 -46.12 50.09
CA TYR A 206 -34.78 -46.85 51.16
C TYR A 206 -33.54 -46.11 51.67
N GLN A 207 -32.56 -45.81 50.81
CA GLN A 207 -31.29 -45.15 51.18
C GLN A 207 -30.89 -44.14 50.12
N GLY A 208 -30.58 -42.91 50.53
CA GLY A 208 -30.09 -41.85 49.64
C GLY A 208 -28.87 -41.13 50.22
N VAL A 209 -28.15 -40.39 49.36
CA VAL A 209 -26.97 -39.61 49.71
C VAL A 209 -27.34 -38.14 49.87
N PHE A 210 -26.88 -37.54 50.96
CA PHE A 210 -27.15 -36.15 51.32
C PHE A 210 -25.86 -35.40 51.58
N GLN A 211 -25.95 -34.07 51.55
CA GLN A 211 -24.84 -33.17 51.85
C GLN A 211 -25.28 -31.96 52.68
N GLN A 212 -24.36 -31.43 53.47
CA GLN A 212 -24.49 -30.15 54.19
C GLN A 212 -23.18 -29.38 54.05
N ARG A 213 -23.30 -28.12 53.63
CA ARG A 213 -22.16 -27.19 53.62
C ARG A 213 -22.03 -26.50 54.95
N TYR A 214 -20.80 -26.18 55.30
CA TYR A 214 -20.42 -25.38 56.45
C TYR A 214 -19.46 -24.29 56.01
N ASP A 215 -19.50 -23.14 56.68
CA ASP A 215 -18.47 -22.13 56.55
C ASP A 215 -17.18 -22.57 57.26
N SER A 216 -16.11 -21.81 57.11
CA SER A 216 -14.81 -22.08 57.75
C SER A 216 -14.87 -22.11 59.29
N ASN A 217 -15.93 -21.58 59.91
CA ASN A 217 -16.13 -21.65 61.36
C ASN A 217 -16.89 -22.91 61.81
N GLY A 218 -17.40 -23.71 60.87
CA GLY A 218 -18.24 -24.87 61.15
C GLY A 218 -19.72 -24.52 61.33
N THR A 219 -20.18 -23.37 60.83
CA THR A 219 -21.60 -22.99 60.82
C THR A 219 -22.26 -23.47 59.54
N ALA A 220 -23.41 -24.14 59.65
CA ALA A 220 -24.14 -24.65 58.49
C ALA A 220 -24.56 -23.52 57.52
N VAL A 221 -24.22 -23.69 56.24
CA VAL A 221 -24.58 -22.76 55.15
C VAL A 221 -25.82 -23.29 54.44
N GLY A 222 -26.98 -22.77 54.82
CA GLY A 222 -28.28 -23.22 54.30
C GLY A 222 -28.70 -24.61 54.80
N PRO A 223 -29.84 -25.15 54.33
CA PRO A 223 -30.28 -26.49 54.67
C PRO A 223 -29.44 -27.55 53.95
N TYR A 224 -29.45 -28.78 54.48
CA TYR A 224 -28.90 -29.93 53.77
C TYR A 224 -29.70 -30.20 52.49
N SER A 225 -29.06 -30.84 51.51
CA SER A 225 -29.66 -31.19 50.22
C SER A 225 -29.34 -32.62 49.83
N GLN A 226 -30.19 -33.22 49.00
CA GLN A 226 -29.96 -34.55 48.45
C GLN A 226 -28.96 -34.47 47.29
N VAL A 227 -27.98 -35.38 47.26
CA VAL A 227 -26.95 -35.46 46.22
C VAL A 227 -27.46 -36.21 45.01
N ASN A 228 -28.13 -37.35 45.20
CA ASN A 228 -28.75 -38.11 44.13
C ASN A 228 -30.21 -37.66 43.93
N THR A 229 -30.63 -37.44 42.71
CA THR A 229 -32.01 -37.22 42.26
C THR A 229 -32.74 -38.50 41.85
N THR A 230 -32.03 -39.59 41.53
CA THR A 230 -32.63 -40.89 41.23
C THR A 230 -33.05 -41.60 42.52
N ALA A 231 -34.37 -41.80 42.70
CA ALA A 231 -34.97 -42.44 43.89
C ALA A 231 -35.23 -43.96 43.73
N LEU A 232 -34.76 -44.57 42.64
CA LEU A 232 -34.83 -46.01 42.43
C LEU A 232 -33.47 -46.62 42.85
N ASN A 233 -33.50 -47.65 43.69
CA ASN A 233 -32.34 -48.37 44.26
C ASN A 233 -31.77 -47.74 45.54
N ASP A 234 -30.90 -48.48 46.25
CA ASP A 234 -30.22 -47.97 47.46
C ASP A 234 -28.94 -47.25 47.04
N GLN A 235 -28.77 -45.99 47.42
CA GLN A 235 -27.54 -45.24 47.21
C GLN A 235 -26.79 -45.07 48.54
N LEU A 236 -25.51 -45.45 48.56
CA LEU A 236 -24.69 -45.45 49.79
C LEU A 236 -23.20 -45.26 49.48
N ALA A 237 -22.37 -45.22 50.53
CA ALA A 237 -20.91 -45.07 50.48
C ALA A 237 -20.43 -43.90 49.61
N SER A 238 -20.80 -42.67 49.99
CA SER A 238 -20.38 -41.48 49.25
C SER A 238 -18.90 -41.13 49.47
N SER A 239 -18.23 -40.63 48.42
CA SER A 239 -16.92 -39.97 48.52
C SER A 239 -16.99 -38.59 47.89
N VAL A 240 -16.26 -37.61 48.44
CA VAL A 240 -16.31 -36.20 48.00
C VAL A 240 -14.92 -35.59 47.92
N THR A 241 -14.69 -34.73 46.92
CA THR A 241 -13.44 -33.97 46.75
C THR A 241 -13.74 -32.57 46.18
N PRO A 242 -12.97 -31.52 46.55
CA PRO A 242 -13.04 -30.22 45.90
C PRO A 242 -12.52 -30.30 44.47
N LEU A 243 -12.89 -29.29 43.68
CA LEU A 243 -12.37 -29.04 42.34
C LEU A 243 -11.78 -27.63 42.29
N ASP A 244 -10.78 -27.42 41.43
CA ASP A 244 -10.09 -26.13 41.24
C ASP A 244 -11.02 -24.96 40.90
N ASN A 245 -12.21 -25.24 40.36
CA ASN A 245 -13.22 -24.23 40.06
C ASN A 245 -14.03 -23.77 41.30
N GLY A 246 -13.66 -24.23 42.49
CA GLY A 246 -14.33 -23.96 43.77
C GLY A 246 -15.57 -24.82 44.02
N GLY A 247 -15.98 -25.65 43.06
CA GLY A 247 -17.02 -26.67 43.23
C GLY A 247 -16.48 -27.95 43.87
N TRP A 248 -17.31 -28.99 43.86
CA TRP A 248 -16.93 -30.34 44.31
C TRP A 248 -17.66 -31.40 43.50
N VAL A 249 -17.14 -32.62 43.52
CA VAL A 249 -17.81 -33.79 42.96
C VAL A 249 -18.06 -34.81 44.07
N VAL A 250 -19.24 -35.42 44.03
CA VAL A 250 -19.62 -36.51 44.93
C VAL A 250 -19.80 -37.77 44.09
N THR A 251 -19.15 -38.86 44.49
CA THR A 251 -19.38 -40.21 43.97
C THR A 251 -20.13 -41.06 44.97
N TRP A 252 -20.92 -42.04 44.51
CA TRP A 252 -21.61 -42.99 45.38
C TRP A 252 -21.82 -44.33 44.69
N PHE A 253 -22.07 -45.36 45.50
CA PHE A 253 -22.46 -46.68 45.05
C PHE A 253 -23.99 -46.82 44.99
N THR A 254 -24.49 -47.45 43.95
CA THR A 254 -25.90 -47.79 43.77
C THR A 254 -26.09 -49.30 43.78
N TRP A 255 -26.85 -49.81 44.75
CA TRP A 255 -27.25 -51.23 44.85
C TRP A 255 -28.48 -51.51 43.99
N ALA A 256 -28.32 -52.22 42.89
CA ALA A 256 -29.44 -52.53 42.01
C ALA A 256 -30.46 -53.47 42.68
N THR A 257 -31.66 -52.96 42.94
CA THR A 257 -32.80 -53.73 43.50
C THR A 257 -33.78 -54.20 42.44
N SER A 258 -33.72 -53.61 41.24
CA SER A 258 -34.58 -53.94 40.10
C SER A 258 -34.01 -55.08 39.25
N PRO A 259 -34.82 -56.06 38.80
CA PRO A 259 -34.36 -57.15 37.94
C PRO A 259 -33.67 -56.66 36.66
N GLY A 260 -32.41 -57.04 36.45
CA GLY A 260 -31.62 -56.68 35.27
C GLY A 260 -30.78 -55.41 35.41
N ALA A 261 -30.91 -54.65 36.50
CA ALA A 261 -29.98 -53.58 36.84
C ALA A 261 -28.70 -54.14 37.48
N ALA A 262 -27.56 -53.50 37.22
CA ALA A 262 -26.26 -53.86 37.80
C ALA A 262 -25.84 -52.86 38.87
N ASN A 263 -25.14 -53.35 39.90
CA ASN A 263 -24.47 -52.49 40.87
C ASN A 263 -23.51 -51.54 40.14
N SER A 264 -23.45 -50.28 40.58
CA SER A 264 -22.74 -49.24 39.82
C SER A 264 -22.24 -48.10 40.70
N ILE A 265 -21.22 -47.39 40.21
CA ILE A 265 -20.72 -46.15 40.77
C ILE A 265 -21.23 -44.99 39.92
N TRP A 266 -21.74 -43.97 40.59
CA TRP A 266 -22.31 -42.77 39.99
C TRP A 266 -21.63 -41.53 40.55
N GLN A 267 -21.75 -40.41 39.84
CA GLN A 267 -21.20 -39.13 40.25
C GLN A 267 -22.15 -37.96 39.95
N GLN A 268 -22.01 -36.88 40.73
CA GLN A 268 -22.69 -35.60 40.55
C GLN A 268 -21.73 -34.46 40.93
N GLN A 269 -21.59 -33.49 40.02
CA GLN A 269 -20.82 -32.27 40.26
C GLN A 269 -21.71 -31.17 40.85
N PHE A 270 -21.12 -30.36 41.72
CA PHE A 270 -21.73 -29.17 42.31
C PHE A 270 -20.85 -27.96 42.05
N SER A 271 -21.48 -26.83 41.74
CA SER A 271 -20.81 -25.53 41.68
C SER A 271 -20.39 -25.06 43.07
N ALA A 272 -19.54 -24.04 43.15
CA ALA A 272 -19.12 -23.42 44.41
C ALA A 272 -20.30 -22.96 45.31
N ASN A 273 -21.49 -22.74 44.74
CA ASN A 273 -22.69 -22.37 45.50
C ASN A 273 -23.54 -23.57 45.94
N GLY A 274 -23.13 -24.81 45.64
CA GLY A 274 -23.89 -26.03 45.96
C GLY A 274 -25.04 -26.33 45.00
N ILE A 275 -25.04 -25.69 43.81
CA ILE A 275 -26.00 -26.00 42.75
C ILE A 275 -25.44 -27.15 41.91
N MET A 276 -26.27 -28.15 41.62
CA MET A 276 -25.95 -29.26 40.71
C MET A 276 -25.51 -28.74 39.33
N VAL A 277 -24.38 -29.24 38.84
CA VAL A 277 -23.85 -28.97 37.51
C VAL A 277 -24.10 -30.21 36.64
N GLY A 278 -24.78 -30.03 35.51
CA GLY A 278 -25.19 -31.16 34.67
C GLY A 278 -26.20 -32.07 35.38
N GLY A 279 -26.09 -33.38 35.15
CA GLY A 279 -26.88 -34.40 35.82
C GLY A 279 -26.03 -35.61 36.23
N GLU A 280 -26.67 -36.57 36.89
CA GLU A 280 -26.00 -37.78 37.36
C GLU A 280 -25.37 -38.55 36.21
N THR A 281 -24.11 -38.91 36.38
CA THR A 281 -23.36 -39.63 35.34
C THR A 281 -22.86 -40.96 35.89
N LEU A 282 -23.03 -42.04 35.10
CA LEU A 282 -22.50 -43.35 35.43
C LEU A 282 -20.97 -43.34 35.29
N VAL A 283 -20.27 -43.68 36.36
CA VAL A 283 -18.81 -43.90 36.34
C VAL A 283 -18.52 -45.26 35.70
N GLY A 284 -19.07 -46.31 36.30
CA GLY A 284 -18.91 -47.69 35.84
C GLY A 284 -19.75 -48.67 36.65
N SER A 285 -19.79 -49.94 36.25
CA SER A 285 -20.43 -50.97 37.07
C SER A 285 -19.49 -51.44 38.18
N SER A 286 -20.08 -51.96 39.26
CA SER A 286 -19.40 -52.55 40.42
C SER A 286 -19.77 -54.04 40.53
N ASP A 287 -18.94 -54.80 41.25
CA ASP A 287 -19.17 -56.20 41.64
C ASP A 287 -20.11 -56.36 42.85
N GLY A 288 -20.61 -55.24 43.40
CA GLY A 288 -21.38 -55.20 44.63
C GLY A 288 -20.59 -54.74 45.84
N ASN A 289 -19.27 -54.52 45.70
CA ASN A 289 -18.52 -53.75 46.68
C ASN A 289 -18.87 -52.26 46.57
N SER A 290 -19.19 -51.64 47.69
CA SER A 290 -19.58 -50.24 47.78
C SER A 290 -18.41 -49.26 47.87
N ALA A 291 -17.20 -49.73 48.16
CA ALA A 291 -16.03 -48.88 48.33
C ALA A 291 -15.63 -48.21 47.00
N ASN A 292 -15.53 -46.88 47.05
CA ASN A 292 -15.05 -46.02 45.99
C ASN A 292 -14.32 -44.83 46.60
N SER A 293 -13.40 -44.24 45.83
CA SER A 293 -12.68 -43.03 46.23
C SER A 293 -12.59 -42.08 45.04
N VAL A 294 -12.69 -40.78 45.30
CA VAL A 294 -12.56 -39.72 44.30
C VAL A 294 -11.58 -38.67 44.79
N ILE A 295 -10.73 -38.17 43.90
CA ILE A 295 -9.77 -37.10 44.18
C ILE A 295 -9.78 -36.07 43.03
N GLY A 296 -9.75 -34.79 43.38
CA GLY A 296 -9.56 -33.69 42.41
C GLY A 296 -8.13 -33.69 41.90
N LEU A 297 -7.92 -33.32 40.64
CA LEU A 297 -6.59 -33.29 40.03
C LEU A 297 -6.02 -31.86 40.01
N PRO A 298 -4.71 -31.66 40.25
CA PRO A 298 -4.05 -30.39 40.00
C PRO A 298 -4.25 -29.93 38.54
N GLY A 299 -4.74 -28.70 38.33
CA GLY A 299 -5.01 -28.17 36.99
C GLY A 299 -6.42 -28.50 36.46
N GLY A 300 -7.25 -29.16 37.27
CA GLY A 300 -8.67 -29.38 37.03
C GLY A 300 -9.03 -30.79 36.55
N GLY A 301 -10.27 -31.20 36.83
CA GLY A 301 -10.73 -32.57 36.62
C GLY A 301 -10.65 -33.39 37.90
N TRP A 302 -10.92 -34.70 37.80
CA TRP A 302 -10.89 -35.62 38.94
C TRP A 302 -10.68 -37.07 38.48
N ALA A 303 -10.24 -37.91 39.41
CA ALA A 303 -10.06 -39.34 39.21
C ALA A 303 -10.96 -40.13 40.17
N VAL A 304 -11.58 -41.20 39.68
CA VAL A 304 -12.45 -42.09 40.47
C VAL A 304 -11.89 -43.52 40.43
N VAL A 305 -11.70 -44.13 41.60
CA VAL A 305 -11.36 -45.55 41.75
C VAL A 305 -12.46 -46.34 42.43
N TRP A 306 -12.67 -47.57 41.98
CA TRP A 306 -13.67 -48.50 42.56
C TRP A 306 -13.32 -49.95 42.25
N SER A 307 -14.04 -50.91 42.87
CA SER A 307 -13.89 -52.34 42.54
C SER A 307 -15.01 -52.87 41.63
N ARG A 308 -14.59 -53.73 40.69
CA ARG A 308 -15.47 -54.52 39.80
C ARG A 308 -14.80 -55.86 39.48
N PHE A 309 -14.60 -56.69 40.49
CA PHE A 309 -13.78 -57.90 40.40
C PHE A 309 -12.34 -57.58 39.95
N SER A 310 -11.86 -56.40 40.35
CA SER A 310 -10.53 -55.80 40.12
C SER A 310 -10.64 -54.30 40.38
N ILE A 311 -9.52 -53.66 40.70
CA ILE A 311 -9.48 -52.21 40.86
C ILE A 311 -9.57 -51.52 39.50
N GLN A 312 -10.50 -50.60 39.40
CA GLN A 312 -10.78 -49.78 38.21
C GLN A 312 -10.48 -48.32 38.50
N LEU A 313 -10.03 -47.60 37.49
CA LEU A 313 -9.79 -46.16 37.52
C LEU A 313 -10.42 -45.52 36.28
N GLN A 314 -11.08 -44.38 36.47
CA GLN A 314 -11.52 -43.51 35.38
C GLN A 314 -11.19 -42.06 35.72
N ILE A 315 -10.64 -41.35 34.74
CA ILE A 315 -10.27 -39.95 34.85
C ILE A 315 -11.31 -39.11 34.10
N TYR A 316 -11.57 -37.92 34.62
CA TYR A 316 -12.51 -36.94 34.11
C TYR A 316 -11.83 -35.58 33.97
N ASP A 317 -12.19 -34.86 32.91
CA ASP A 317 -11.78 -33.47 32.74
C ASP A 317 -12.61 -32.55 33.65
N ALA A 318 -12.29 -31.24 33.66
CA ALA A 318 -12.99 -30.26 34.48
C ALA A 318 -14.49 -30.11 34.15
N ASN A 319 -14.94 -30.59 32.97
CA ASN A 319 -16.34 -30.57 32.54
C ASN A 319 -17.08 -31.87 32.89
N GLY A 320 -16.39 -32.86 33.43
CA GLY A 320 -16.94 -34.19 33.72
C GLY A 320 -17.00 -35.13 32.53
N GLU A 321 -16.26 -34.84 31.45
CA GLU A 321 -16.08 -35.78 30.34
C GLU A 321 -14.97 -36.78 30.66
N LYS A 322 -15.15 -38.04 30.27
CA LYS A 322 -14.16 -39.10 30.48
C LYS A 322 -12.89 -38.81 29.67
N VAL A 323 -11.75 -38.77 30.35
CA VAL A 323 -10.42 -38.69 29.75
C VAL A 323 -9.86 -40.10 29.63
N GLY A 324 -9.50 -40.50 28.41
CA GLY A 324 -8.98 -41.83 28.13
C GLY A 324 -9.99 -42.97 28.38
N SER A 325 -9.54 -44.20 28.16
CA SER A 325 -10.30 -45.40 28.50
C SER A 325 -10.18 -45.72 29.99
N GLN A 326 -11.24 -46.29 30.57
CA GLN A 326 -11.20 -46.89 31.90
C GLN A 326 -10.00 -47.84 32.04
N VAL A 327 -9.21 -47.67 33.10
CA VAL A 327 -8.00 -48.44 33.37
C VAL A 327 -8.32 -49.53 34.39
N LYS A 328 -7.90 -50.76 34.10
CA LYS A 328 -7.94 -51.88 35.04
C LYS A 328 -6.57 -51.98 35.73
N LEU A 329 -6.49 -51.52 36.97
CA LEU A 329 -5.25 -51.41 37.74
C LEU A 329 -4.76 -52.74 38.32
N SER A 330 -5.69 -53.68 38.54
CA SER A 330 -5.38 -54.97 39.14
C SER A 330 -6.04 -56.13 38.41
N THR A 331 -5.49 -57.33 38.58
CA THR A 331 -5.94 -58.53 37.85
C THR A 331 -6.71 -59.53 38.71
N ASP A 332 -6.58 -59.47 40.04
CA ASP A 332 -7.29 -60.36 40.96
C ASP A 332 -8.75 -59.91 41.15
N SER A 333 -9.66 -60.88 41.11
CA SER A 333 -11.09 -60.69 41.30
C SER A 333 -11.53 -60.37 42.72
N LEU A 334 -10.65 -60.60 43.71
CA LEU A 334 -10.94 -60.33 45.12
C LEU A 334 -10.43 -58.96 45.59
N ASP A 335 -9.68 -58.26 44.74
CA ASP A 335 -9.15 -56.93 45.05
C ASP A 335 -10.28 -55.93 45.29
N ASN A 336 -10.25 -55.24 46.43
CA ASN A 336 -11.28 -54.28 46.77
C ASN A 336 -10.81 -53.23 47.82
N SER A 337 -11.74 -52.40 48.27
CA SER A 337 -11.49 -51.27 49.19
C SER A 337 -10.36 -50.32 48.72
N PRO A 338 -10.46 -49.75 47.49
CA PRO A 338 -9.42 -48.86 47.00
C PRO A 338 -9.42 -47.52 47.74
N SER A 339 -8.22 -46.96 47.93
CA SER A 339 -7.99 -45.58 48.38
C SER A 339 -7.11 -44.86 47.36
N LEU A 340 -7.27 -43.54 47.27
CA LEU A 340 -6.69 -42.70 46.22
C LEU A 340 -6.14 -41.41 46.82
N ALA A 341 -4.92 -41.07 46.46
CA ALA A 341 -4.31 -39.77 46.71
C ALA A 341 -3.71 -39.22 45.40
N VAL A 342 -3.50 -37.91 45.35
CA VAL A 342 -2.81 -37.22 44.25
C VAL A 342 -1.64 -36.42 44.83
N THR A 343 -0.47 -36.52 44.21
CA THR A 343 0.69 -35.68 44.56
C THR A 343 0.57 -34.30 43.91
N ASP A 344 1.35 -33.32 44.37
CA ASP A 344 1.39 -31.98 43.76
C ASP A 344 1.85 -32.01 42.28
N ASP A 345 2.70 -33.00 41.93
CA ASP A 345 3.15 -33.25 40.55
C ASP A 345 2.09 -33.96 39.70
N GLY A 346 0.94 -34.31 40.28
CA GLY A 346 -0.22 -34.89 39.59
C GLY A 346 -0.22 -36.41 39.50
N ASP A 347 0.74 -37.09 40.15
CA ASP A 347 0.75 -38.56 40.24
C ASP A 347 -0.42 -39.07 41.07
N LEU A 348 -1.07 -40.13 40.61
CA LEU A 348 -2.13 -40.82 41.34
C LEU A 348 -1.55 -42.01 42.08
N VAL A 349 -1.65 -42.00 43.40
CA VAL A 349 -1.28 -43.14 44.25
C VAL A 349 -2.55 -43.90 44.61
N VAL A 350 -2.65 -45.15 44.16
CA VAL A 350 -3.81 -46.01 44.42
C VAL A 350 -3.39 -47.17 45.29
N THR A 351 -4.09 -47.37 46.41
CA THR A 351 -3.89 -48.53 47.29
C THR A 351 -5.13 -49.38 47.37
N TRP A 352 -4.98 -50.69 47.58
CA TRP A 352 -6.09 -51.61 47.80
C TRP A 352 -5.63 -52.80 48.62
N HIS A 353 -6.55 -53.57 49.18
CA HIS A 353 -6.20 -54.89 49.71
C HIS A 353 -6.37 -55.96 48.65
N SER A 354 -5.48 -56.95 48.68
CA SER A 354 -5.37 -58.01 47.69
C SER A 354 -5.07 -59.32 48.38
N LEU A 355 -5.48 -60.44 47.78
CA LEU A 355 -5.00 -61.75 48.23
C LEU A 355 -3.49 -61.81 47.89
N ALA A 356 -2.66 -62.02 48.90
CA ALA A 356 -1.22 -62.10 48.73
C ALA A 356 -0.86 -63.23 47.75
N ALA A 357 0.29 -63.07 47.08
CA ALA A 357 0.75 -63.99 46.04
C ALA A 357 0.99 -65.44 46.53
N ASP A 358 0.98 -65.66 47.85
CA ASP A 358 1.06 -66.98 48.49
C ASP A 358 -0.29 -67.72 48.57
N GLY A 359 -1.40 -67.05 48.24
CA GLY A 359 -2.72 -67.65 48.06
C GLY A 359 -3.54 -67.86 49.33
N ASP A 360 -3.04 -67.51 50.52
CA ASP A 360 -3.71 -67.82 51.79
C ASP A 360 -4.00 -66.60 52.69
N GLN A 361 -3.41 -65.41 52.45
CA GLN A 361 -3.52 -64.24 53.35
C GLN A 361 -3.66 -62.92 52.58
N TRP A 362 -4.23 -61.87 53.18
CA TRP A 362 -4.54 -60.59 52.51
C TRP A 362 -3.45 -59.55 52.81
N GLY A 363 -2.93 -58.87 51.78
CA GLY A 363 -1.94 -57.79 51.90
C GLY A 363 -2.42 -56.48 51.29
N VAL A 364 -1.71 -55.38 51.56
CA VAL A 364 -1.97 -54.05 50.98
C VAL A 364 -1.05 -53.83 49.78
N GLN A 365 -1.64 -53.61 48.62
CA GLN A 365 -0.94 -53.30 47.37
C GLN A 365 -1.06 -51.81 47.07
N GLN A 366 -0.10 -51.29 46.31
CA GLN A 366 -0.16 -49.95 45.73
C GLN A 366 0.33 -49.94 44.28
N THR A 367 -0.11 -48.94 43.53
CA THR A 367 0.47 -48.56 42.23
C THR A 367 0.46 -47.03 42.15
N VAL A 368 1.44 -46.48 41.44
CA VAL A 368 1.53 -45.06 41.12
C VAL A 368 1.24 -44.92 39.64
N LEU A 369 0.34 -44.01 39.28
CA LEU A 369 0.14 -43.61 37.90
C LEU A 369 0.64 -42.19 37.73
N SER A 370 1.59 -42.01 36.83
CA SER A 370 2.09 -40.69 36.49
C SER A 370 1.37 -40.15 35.26
N PRO A 371 1.03 -38.85 35.22
CA PRO A 371 0.62 -38.23 33.98
C PRO A 371 1.78 -38.36 32.96
N GLY A 372 1.47 -38.75 31.72
CA GLY A 372 2.48 -38.86 30.66
C GLY A 372 3.22 -37.54 30.47
N ASN A 373 4.54 -37.61 30.32
CA ASN A 373 5.35 -36.44 30.00
C ASN A 373 5.11 -36.08 28.54
N LEU A 374 4.20 -35.13 28.29
CA LEU A 374 3.90 -34.69 26.94
C LEU A 374 5.18 -34.33 26.17
N PRO A 375 5.27 -34.68 24.88
CA PRO A 375 6.48 -34.46 24.12
C PRO A 375 6.78 -32.97 23.98
N GLU A 376 8.06 -32.63 24.00
CA GLU A 376 8.57 -31.29 23.78
C GLU A 376 9.32 -31.21 22.45
N GLY A 377 9.25 -30.04 21.82
CA GLY A 377 10.10 -29.65 20.69
C GLY A 377 10.98 -28.48 21.11
N SER A 378 11.69 -27.88 20.15
CA SER A 378 12.43 -26.65 20.41
C SER A 378 12.34 -25.66 19.27
N ASP A 379 12.38 -24.38 19.63
CA ASP A 379 12.55 -23.30 18.67
C ASP A 379 13.93 -23.41 18.02
N LYS A 380 13.97 -23.21 16.70
CA LYS A 380 15.23 -23.23 15.93
C LYS A 380 15.25 -22.08 14.94
N THR A 381 16.43 -21.48 14.78
CA THR A 381 16.67 -20.53 13.69
C THR A 381 17.62 -21.18 12.69
N LEU A 382 17.22 -21.22 11.43
CA LEU A 382 18.00 -21.73 10.31
C LEU A 382 18.52 -20.57 9.48
N THR A 383 19.77 -20.66 9.05
CA THR A 383 20.40 -19.65 8.19
C THR A 383 20.69 -20.23 6.81
N LEU A 384 20.29 -19.51 5.76
CA LEU A 384 20.51 -19.86 4.38
C LEU A 384 20.80 -18.60 3.55
N GLN A 385 21.26 -18.80 2.32
CA GLN A 385 21.33 -17.74 1.33
C GLN A 385 19.97 -17.63 0.64
N GLU A 386 19.61 -16.45 0.15
CA GLU A 386 18.43 -16.30 -0.70
C GLU A 386 18.52 -17.18 -1.95
N ASP A 387 17.35 -17.46 -2.55
CA ASP A 387 17.13 -18.48 -3.59
C ASP A 387 17.51 -19.93 -3.21
N GLY A 388 18.06 -20.14 -2.02
CA GLY A 388 18.30 -21.46 -1.44
C GLY A 388 17.01 -22.14 -0.97
N SER A 389 17.09 -23.43 -0.67
CA SER A 389 16.00 -24.14 0.01
C SER A 389 16.55 -24.98 1.15
N HIS A 390 15.72 -25.20 2.17
CA HIS A 390 16.04 -26.08 3.30
C HIS A 390 15.15 -27.32 3.27
N THR A 391 15.78 -28.49 3.26
CA THR A 391 15.11 -29.79 3.43
C THR A 391 15.21 -30.21 4.88
N PHE A 392 14.08 -30.47 5.52
CA PHE A 392 14.03 -30.74 6.96
C PHE A 392 14.47 -32.15 7.34
N SER A 393 14.94 -32.29 8.56
CA SER A 393 15.17 -33.56 9.25
C SER A 393 14.46 -33.57 10.61
N GLN A 394 14.29 -34.74 11.22
CA GLN A 394 13.67 -34.82 12.56
C GLN A 394 14.43 -33.98 13.61
N ALA A 395 15.75 -33.86 13.47
CA ALA A 395 16.60 -33.05 14.36
C ALA A 395 16.34 -31.54 14.27
N ASP A 396 15.64 -31.06 13.23
CA ASP A 396 15.27 -29.64 13.14
C ASP A 396 14.17 -29.25 14.13
N PHE A 397 13.36 -30.22 14.58
CA PHE A 397 12.24 -29.99 15.50
C PHE A 397 12.63 -30.19 16.98
N GLY A 398 13.84 -30.69 17.22
CA GLY A 398 14.43 -30.92 18.54
C GLY A 398 13.49 -31.62 19.52
N PHE A 399 12.90 -32.72 19.05
CA PHE A 399 12.00 -33.55 19.83
C PHE A 399 12.70 -34.15 21.05
N SER A 400 12.05 -34.07 22.21
CA SER A 400 12.41 -34.75 23.44
C SER A 400 11.15 -35.17 24.18
N ASP A 401 11.23 -36.28 24.89
CA ASP A 401 10.12 -36.85 25.63
C ASP A 401 10.63 -37.42 26.96
N GLY A 402 9.95 -37.11 28.06
CA GLY A 402 10.38 -37.51 29.40
C GLY A 402 10.25 -39.01 29.65
N ASP A 403 9.36 -39.67 28.90
CA ASP A 403 9.07 -41.11 29.03
C ASP A 403 9.93 -41.96 28.07
N GLY A 404 10.71 -41.29 27.21
CA GLY A 404 11.61 -41.92 26.24
C GLY A 404 10.90 -42.39 24.96
N ASP A 405 9.68 -41.90 24.73
CA ASP A 405 8.94 -42.15 23.49
C ASP A 405 9.61 -41.44 22.30
N THR A 406 9.19 -41.81 21.09
CA THR A 406 9.81 -41.39 19.82
C THR A 406 8.89 -40.49 19.02
N LEU A 407 9.46 -39.55 18.24
CA LEU A 407 8.67 -38.66 17.38
C LEU A 407 7.88 -39.48 16.34
N ALA A 408 6.55 -39.40 16.38
CA ALA A 408 5.67 -40.00 15.38
C ALA A 408 5.26 -39.02 14.28
N ALA A 409 5.01 -37.76 14.63
CA ALA A 409 4.60 -36.74 13.67
C ALA A 409 4.88 -35.31 14.17
N ILE A 410 4.86 -34.36 13.24
CA ILE A 410 4.72 -32.93 13.54
C ILE A 410 3.39 -32.43 12.99
N THR A 411 2.78 -31.47 13.66
CA THR A 411 1.61 -30.75 13.15
C THR A 411 1.98 -29.31 12.88
N ILE A 412 1.82 -28.82 11.65
CA ILE A 412 2.14 -27.42 11.30
C ILE A 412 0.99 -26.52 11.74
N THR A 413 1.18 -25.68 12.76
CA THR A 413 0.10 -24.85 13.33
C THR A 413 0.02 -23.46 12.72
N ALA A 414 1.12 -22.96 12.15
CA ALA A 414 1.14 -21.73 11.35
C ALA A 414 2.13 -21.86 10.20
N ILE A 415 1.76 -21.41 9.00
CA ILE A 415 2.61 -21.43 7.80
C ILE A 415 3.53 -20.20 7.73
N PRO A 416 4.67 -20.28 7.02
CA PRO A 416 5.54 -19.12 6.79
C PRO A 416 4.81 -17.98 6.06
N ALA A 417 5.09 -16.74 6.45
CA ALA A 417 4.56 -15.54 5.80
C ALA A 417 5.26 -15.19 4.48
N ASN A 418 6.50 -15.66 4.29
CA ASN A 418 7.29 -15.54 3.06
C ASN A 418 7.79 -16.93 2.64
N GLY A 419 7.77 -17.18 1.33
CA GLY A 419 8.17 -18.46 0.77
C GLY A 419 7.11 -19.56 0.91
N ALA A 420 7.41 -20.72 0.33
CA ALA A 420 6.52 -21.87 0.30
C ALA A 420 7.09 -23.06 1.09
N LEU A 421 6.33 -23.52 2.08
CA LEU A 421 6.57 -24.80 2.74
C LEU A 421 5.83 -25.91 1.96
N LYS A 422 6.57 -26.89 1.45
CA LYS A 422 6.03 -27.97 0.61
C LYS A 422 6.42 -29.35 1.12
N LEU A 423 5.46 -30.26 1.20
CA LEU A 423 5.68 -31.68 1.45
C LEU A 423 5.62 -32.43 0.12
N ASN A 424 6.74 -33.02 -0.29
CA ASN A 424 6.84 -33.74 -1.57
C ASN A 424 6.32 -32.90 -2.77
N GLY A 425 6.63 -31.60 -2.76
CA GLY A 425 6.23 -30.64 -3.79
C GLY A 425 4.82 -30.05 -3.65
N THR A 426 3.97 -30.55 -2.73
CA THR A 426 2.63 -30.01 -2.47
C THR A 426 2.67 -29.01 -1.32
N VAL A 427 1.99 -27.87 -1.44
CA VAL A 427 1.96 -26.82 -0.41
C VAL A 427 1.31 -27.34 0.87
N VAL A 428 1.99 -27.15 2.00
CA VAL A 428 1.53 -27.48 3.34
C VAL A 428 0.62 -26.36 3.87
N LYS A 429 -0.43 -26.74 4.60
CA LYS A 429 -1.40 -25.84 5.22
C LYS A 429 -1.33 -25.94 6.74
N ALA A 430 -1.89 -24.95 7.42
CA ALA A 430 -2.07 -25.03 8.86
C ALA A 430 -2.97 -26.23 9.22
N ASN A 431 -2.60 -26.92 10.29
CA ASN A 431 -3.10 -28.19 10.82
C ASN A 431 -2.77 -29.44 9.99
N ASP A 432 -1.93 -29.35 8.96
CA ASP A 432 -1.42 -30.55 8.30
C ASP A 432 -0.51 -31.33 9.26
N VAL A 433 -0.73 -32.64 9.33
CA VAL A 433 0.07 -33.59 10.12
C VAL A 433 1.06 -34.29 9.20
N ILE A 434 2.34 -34.19 9.54
CA ILE A 434 3.45 -34.76 8.77
C ILE A 434 4.09 -35.86 9.61
N ALA A 435 3.96 -37.11 9.15
CA ALA A 435 4.57 -38.25 9.81
C ALA A 435 6.09 -38.11 9.87
N ALA A 436 6.71 -38.62 10.93
CA ALA A 436 8.15 -38.51 11.15
C ALA A 436 9.00 -39.13 10.02
N ALA A 437 8.45 -40.13 9.31
CA ALA A 437 9.05 -40.75 8.13
C ALA A 437 9.03 -39.85 6.87
N ASP A 438 8.14 -38.86 6.83
CA ASP A 438 7.96 -37.95 5.69
C ASP A 438 8.62 -36.58 5.89
N ILE A 439 9.14 -36.27 7.10
CA ILE A 439 9.83 -35.01 7.40
C ILE A 439 10.98 -34.73 6.42
N GLY A 440 11.71 -35.76 5.98
CA GLY A 440 12.78 -35.64 4.98
C GLY A 440 12.32 -35.17 3.60
N LYS A 441 11.01 -35.09 3.35
CA LYS A 441 10.39 -34.60 2.10
C LYS A 441 9.79 -33.21 2.26
N LEU A 442 9.83 -32.65 3.47
CA LEU A 442 9.40 -31.29 3.77
C LEU A 442 10.53 -30.34 3.35
N VAL A 443 10.19 -29.35 2.55
CA VAL A 443 11.12 -28.35 2.02
C VAL A 443 10.52 -26.97 2.18
N TRP A 444 11.30 -26.03 2.69
CA TRP A 444 10.96 -24.61 2.62
C TRP A 444 11.87 -23.89 1.62
N THR A 445 11.27 -23.00 0.85
CA THR A 445 11.95 -22.13 -0.11
C THR A 445 11.42 -20.71 0.09
N PRO A 446 12.27 -19.70 0.34
CA PRO A 446 11.85 -18.30 0.40
C PRO A 446 11.26 -17.86 -0.95
N ASP A 447 10.55 -16.74 -0.95
CA ASP A 447 10.20 -16.10 -2.22
C ASP A 447 11.48 -15.61 -2.92
N ALA A 448 11.46 -15.50 -4.25
CA ALA A 448 12.63 -15.05 -5.01
C ALA A 448 13.12 -13.68 -4.53
N ASP A 449 14.44 -13.51 -4.43
CA ASP A 449 15.13 -12.29 -3.99
C ASP A 449 14.71 -11.81 -2.57
N ALA A 450 14.13 -12.69 -1.74
CA ALA A 450 13.71 -12.34 -0.39
C ALA A 450 14.79 -12.69 0.64
N PHE A 451 15.30 -11.66 1.32
CA PHE A 451 16.29 -11.79 2.38
C PHE A 451 15.90 -10.99 3.65
N GLY A 452 16.55 -11.33 4.75
CA GLY A 452 16.37 -10.64 6.03
C GLY A 452 16.54 -11.56 7.24
N LYS A 453 16.79 -10.94 8.40
CA LYS A 453 16.71 -11.66 9.67
C LYS A 453 15.27 -11.96 10.01
N THR A 454 15.00 -13.20 10.39
CA THR A 454 13.66 -13.70 10.72
C THR A 454 12.66 -13.42 9.60
N LEU A 455 13.12 -13.57 8.34
CA LEU A 455 12.34 -13.30 7.13
C LEU A 455 10.99 -14.04 7.16
N ALA A 456 11.04 -15.30 7.57
CA ALA A 456 9.85 -16.11 7.73
C ALA A 456 9.99 -17.00 8.96
N SER A 457 8.86 -17.53 9.41
CA SER A 457 8.82 -18.59 10.41
C SER A 457 7.55 -19.39 10.27
N PHE A 458 7.61 -20.68 10.57
CA PHE A 458 6.42 -21.50 10.74
C PHE A 458 6.37 -22.06 12.16
N LYS A 459 5.16 -22.36 12.64
CA LYS A 459 4.95 -22.98 13.95
C LYS A 459 4.55 -24.44 13.81
N PHE A 460 4.95 -25.25 14.76
CA PHE A 460 4.65 -26.66 14.81
C PHE A 460 4.42 -27.17 16.22
N LYS A 461 3.73 -28.30 16.31
CA LYS A 461 3.66 -29.16 17.49
C LYS A 461 4.30 -30.50 17.18
N VAL A 462 4.79 -31.18 18.21
CA VAL A 462 5.32 -32.55 18.09
C VAL A 462 4.34 -33.55 18.69
N THR A 463 4.26 -34.73 18.08
CA THR A 463 3.44 -35.86 18.54
C THR A 463 4.32 -37.10 18.66
N ASP A 464 4.26 -37.80 19.78
CA ASP A 464 5.00 -39.04 20.04
C ASP A 464 4.32 -40.29 19.45
N ASP A 465 4.93 -41.46 19.61
CA ASP A 465 4.42 -42.75 19.13
C ASP A 465 3.28 -43.36 19.96
N LYS A 466 2.90 -42.74 21.09
CA LYS A 466 1.64 -43.02 21.81
C LYS A 466 0.49 -42.12 21.36
N GLY A 467 0.80 -41.08 20.59
CA GLY A 467 -0.16 -40.13 20.04
C GLY A 467 -0.39 -38.93 20.95
N GLU A 468 0.42 -38.72 21.99
CA GLU A 468 0.34 -37.48 22.78
C GLU A 468 1.03 -36.34 22.04
N THR A 469 0.57 -35.11 22.26
CA THR A 469 1.00 -33.95 21.48
C THR A 469 1.38 -32.81 22.40
N SER A 470 2.46 -32.11 22.05
CA SER A 470 2.96 -30.96 22.81
C SER A 470 1.88 -29.90 23.07
N VAL A 471 1.84 -29.37 24.28
CA VAL A 471 0.93 -28.28 24.64
C VAL A 471 1.33 -27.01 23.89
N SER A 472 2.62 -26.70 23.88
CA SER A 472 3.19 -25.51 23.24
C SER A 472 3.34 -25.68 21.73
N ASP A 473 3.18 -24.57 21.02
CA ASP A 473 3.71 -24.41 19.65
C ASP A 473 5.18 -24.02 19.73
N TYR A 474 6.01 -24.70 18.95
CA TYR A 474 7.41 -24.37 18.70
C TYR A 474 7.57 -23.72 17.33
N LYS A 475 8.69 -23.04 17.11
CA LYS A 475 8.89 -22.20 15.93
C LYS A 475 10.22 -22.50 15.24
N ILE A 476 10.15 -22.76 13.94
CA ILE A 476 11.32 -22.64 13.06
C ILE A 476 11.31 -21.24 12.46
N SER A 477 12.38 -20.48 12.67
CA SER A 477 12.61 -19.17 12.06
C SER A 477 13.71 -19.27 10.99
N PHE A 478 13.63 -18.43 9.96
CA PHE A 478 14.61 -18.40 8.88
C PHE A 478 15.27 -17.03 8.82
N ASP A 479 16.60 -17.03 8.97
CA ASP A 479 17.45 -15.90 8.62
C ASP A 479 17.99 -16.15 7.21
N VAL A 480 17.62 -15.30 6.26
CA VAL A 480 18.06 -15.41 4.87
C VAL A 480 19.04 -14.29 4.58
N ASN A 481 20.26 -14.62 4.19
CA ASN A 481 21.27 -13.65 3.81
C ASN A 481 21.12 -13.29 2.32
N ALA A 482 21.28 -12.00 2.02
CA ALA A 482 21.33 -11.50 0.66
C ALA A 482 22.56 -12.04 -0.10
N VAL A 483 22.39 -12.24 -1.40
CA VAL A 483 23.37 -12.60 -2.40
C VAL A 483 23.35 -11.52 -3.46
N ASN A 484 24.41 -10.72 -3.52
CA ASN A 484 24.46 -9.52 -4.35
C ASN A 484 24.00 -9.75 -5.81
N ASP A 485 22.89 -9.11 -6.17
CA ASP A 485 22.30 -8.98 -7.49
C ASP A 485 22.94 -7.82 -8.28
N THR A 486 22.67 -7.77 -9.59
CA THR A 486 23.10 -6.64 -10.40
C THR A 486 22.15 -5.45 -10.24
N PRO A 487 22.67 -4.21 -10.18
CA PRO A 487 21.86 -3.03 -9.96
C PRO A 487 21.19 -2.57 -11.25
N THR A 488 20.14 -1.77 -11.11
CA THR A 488 19.46 -1.08 -12.21
C THR A 488 19.49 0.43 -12.01
N ALA A 489 19.30 1.16 -13.09
CA ALA A 489 19.15 2.60 -13.08
C ALA A 489 17.92 3.01 -13.91
N LYS A 490 17.64 4.31 -13.95
CA LYS A 490 16.59 4.86 -14.80
C LYS A 490 17.12 6.09 -15.52
N GLY A 491 16.86 6.16 -16.83
CA GLY A 491 17.09 7.38 -17.58
C GLY A 491 16.18 8.51 -17.12
N SER A 492 16.67 9.73 -17.19
CA SER A 492 15.95 10.95 -16.82
C SER A 492 16.09 11.99 -17.92
N THR A 493 15.18 12.96 -17.92
CA THR A 493 15.35 14.19 -18.69
C THR A 493 15.61 15.30 -17.69
N ILE A 494 16.66 16.09 -17.94
CA ILE A 494 17.00 17.27 -17.17
C ILE A 494 16.61 18.48 -18.00
N ASP A 495 15.68 19.26 -17.45
CA ASP A 495 15.26 20.53 -18.02
C ASP A 495 16.11 21.64 -17.40
N LEU A 496 16.68 22.49 -18.23
CA LEU A 496 17.38 23.70 -17.82
C LEU A 496 17.16 24.80 -18.85
N GLU A 497 17.44 26.02 -18.47
CA GLU A 497 17.51 27.14 -19.40
C GLU A 497 18.92 27.21 -20.01
N GLU A 498 19.03 27.77 -21.21
CA GLU A 498 20.33 28.01 -21.84
C GLU A 498 21.23 28.90 -20.98
N ASP A 499 22.54 28.79 -21.18
CA ASP A 499 23.61 29.34 -20.30
C ASP A 499 23.60 28.85 -18.85
N GLY A 500 22.63 28.01 -18.48
CA GLY A 500 22.59 27.29 -17.22
C GLY A 500 23.64 26.18 -17.13
N SER A 501 23.74 25.57 -15.96
CA SER A 501 24.54 24.35 -15.78
C SER A 501 23.83 23.42 -14.82
N HIS A 502 23.90 22.12 -15.07
CA HIS A 502 23.37 21.12 -14.16
C HIS A 502 24.47 20.52 -13.31
N THR A 503 24.33 20.60 -11.99
CA THR A 503 25.17 19.85 -11.04
C THR A 503 24.46 18.57 -10.67
N PHE A 504 25.07 17.44 -10.97
CA PHE A 504 24.43 16.15 -10.77
C PHE A 504 24.26 15.79 -9.29
N THR A 505 23.22 15.02 -9.03
CA THR A 505 22.96 14.37 -7.76
C THR A 505 22.80 12.87 -7.98
N GLN A 506 22.87 12.07 -6.92
CA GLN A 506 22.67 10.63 -7.04
C GLN A 506 21.28 10.27 -7.58
N SER A 507 20.26 11.10 -7.31
CA SER A 507 18.89 10.90 -7.78
C SER A 507 18.75 10.98 -9.29
N ASP A 508 19.62 11.71 -9.98
CA ASP A 508 19.54 11.89 -11.44
C ASP A 508 19.74 10.57 -12.20
N PHE A 509 20.44 9.62 -11.58
CA PHE A 509 20.77 8.31 -12.14
C PHE A 509 19.73 7.23 -11.84
N GLY A 510 18.72 7.52 -11.01
CA GLY A 510 17.60 6.61 -10.72
C GLY A 510 18.01 5.22 -10.26
N PHE A 511 19.09 5.12 -9.47
CA PHE A 511 19.66 3.86 -8.99
C PHE A 511 18.65 3.06 -8.16
N SER A 512 18.54 1.76 -8.43
CA SER A 512 17.75 0.81 -7.67
C SER A 512 18.43 -0.55 -7.68
N ASP A 513 18.46 -1.19 -6.52
CA ASP A 513 19.08 -2.49 -6.31
C ASP A 513 18.13 -3.39 -5.50
N LYS A 514 18.13 -4.69 -5.79
CA LYS A 514 17.21 -5.64 -5.13
C LYS A 514 17.65 -5.97 -3.70
N ASP A 515 18.94 -5.95 -3.42
CA ASP A 515 19.53 -6.19 -2.10
C ASP A 515 19.51 -4.96 -1.19
N ASN A 516 18.99 -3.84 -1.70
CA ASN A 516 19.12 -2.51 -1.09
C ASN A 516 20.58 -2.07 -0.88
N ASP A 517 21.50 -2.61 -1.68
CA ASP A 517 22.84 -2.04 -1.76
C ASP A 517 22.77 -0.57 -2.22
N GLN A 518 23.78 0.21 -1.87
CA GLN A 518 23.83 1.63 -2.23
C GLN A 518 24.57 1.82 -3.56
N LEU A 519 24.33 2.95 -4.23
CA LEU A 519 25.13 3.36 -5.37
C LEU A 519 26.58 3.58 -4.92
N ALA A 520 27.52 2.81 -5.45
CA ALA A 520 28.95 2.97 -5.20
C ALA A 520 29.59 3.93 -6.21
N SER A 521 29.24 3.78 -7.49
CA SER A 521 29.77 4.63 -8.57
C SER A 521 28.90 4.60 -9.82
N ILE A 522 29.07 5.62 -10.66
CA ILE A 522 28.63 5.61 -12.05
C ILE A 522 29.84 5.47 -12.97
N THR A 523 29.64 4.85 -14.13
CA THR A 523 30.62 4.85 -15.23
C THR A 523 30.00 5.55 -16.41
N ILE A 524 30.62 6.63 -16.90
CA ILE A 524 30.12 7.36 -18.08
C ILE A 524 30.50 6.57 -19.33
N THR A 525 29.56 6.05 -20.09
CA THR A 525 29.84 5.22 -21.28
C THR A 525 29.83 6.03 -22.57
N GLU A 526 29.02 7.08 -22.68
CA GLU A 526 28.98 8.00 -23.82
C GLU A 526 28.89 9.46 -23.35
N MET A 527 29.65 10.33 -24.01
CA MET A 527 29.75 11.75 -23.67
C MET A 527 28.67 12.57 -24.39
N PRO A 528 28.20 13.69 -23.81
CA PRO A 528 27.30 14.61 -24.48
C PRO A 528 27.89 15.19 -25.76
N ALA A 529 27.07 15.23 -26.81
CA ALA A 529 27.42 15.75 -28.12
C ALA A 529 27.49 17.30 -28.17
N ASN A 530 26.82 17.97 -27.23
CA ASN A 530 26.86 19.42 -27.02
C ASN A 530 27.24 19.73 -25.57
N GLY A 531 28.04 20.78 -25.37
CA GLY A 531 28.49 21.20 -24.05
C GLY A 531 29.64 20.39 -23.48
N THR A 532 29.98 20.66 -22.22
CA THR A 532 31.11 20.03 -21.51
C THR A 532 30.67 19.40 -20.19
N LEU A 533 31.10 18.15 -19.97
CA LEU A 533 30.93 17.44 -18.70
C LEU A 533 32.25 17.47 -17.92
N LYS A 534 32.22 18.00 -16.69
CA LYS A 534 33.40 18.19 -15.84
C LYS A 534 33.18 17.64 -14.44
N LEU A 535 34.18 16.93 -13.92
CA LEU A 535 34.25 16.51 -12.53
C LEU A 535 35.25 17.41 -11.80
N ASN A 536 34.79 18.17 -10.80
CA ASN A 536 35.63 19.11 -10.06
C ASN A 536 36.42 20.07 -10.98
N GLY A 537 35.76 20.53 -12.06
CA GLY A 537 36.33 21.42 -13.07
C GLY A 537 37.25 20.76 -14.12
N GLN A 538 37.54 19.46 -14.02
CA GLN A 538 38.32 18.71 -15.02
C GLN A 538 37.41 17.97 -15.99
N LEU A 539 37.77 17.90 -17.28
CA LEU A 539 36.98 17.19 -18.29
C LEU A 539 36.89 15.70 -17.97
N VAL A 540 35.67 15.18 -18.00
CA VAL A 540 35.37 13.74 -17.93
C VAL A 540 35.55 13.10 -19.30
N LYS A 541 35.90 11.82 -19.34
CA LYS A 541 36.01 11.00 -20.56
C LYS A 541 35.13 9.77 -20.47
N ALA A 542 34.81 9.19 -21.63
CA ALA A 542 34.15 7.90 -21.69
C ALA A 542 34.98 6.83 -20.96
N ASN A 543 34.26 6.01 -20.18
CA ASN A 543 34.70 5.01 -19.23
C ASN A 543 35.31 5.54 -17.92
N ASP A 544 35.24 6.84 -17.64
CA ASP A 544 35.60 7.33 -16.31
C ASP A 544 34.57 6.83 -15.28
N VAL A 545 35.10 6.33 -14.15
CA VAL A 545 34.33 5.87 -13.00
C VAL A 545 34.27 6.99 -11.97
N ILE A 546 33.06 7.44 -11.64
CA ILE A 546 32.82 8.52 -10.70
C ILE A 546 32.17 7.91 -9.46
N ALA A 547 32.87 7.98 -8.32
CA ALA A 547 32.35 7.50 -7.05
C ALA A 547 31.09 8.28 -6.64
N ALA A 548 30.16 7.62 -5.96
CA ALA A 548 28.89 8.23 -5.57
C ALA A 548 29.06 9.49 -4.69
N ALA A 549 30.15 9.56 -3.91
CA ALA A 549 30.51 10.73 -3.11
C ALA A 549 30.99 11.94 -3.94
N ASP A 550 31.40 11.73 -5.19
CA ASP A 550 31.91 12.76 -6.10
C ASP A 550 30.87 13.20 -7.15
N ILE A 551 29.71 12.53 -7.24
CA ILE A 551 28.64 12.89 -8.19
C ILE A 551 28.19 14.35 -8.03
N GLY A 552 28.12 14.87 -6.79
CA GLY A 552 27.81 16.28 -6.52
C GLY A 552 28.83 17.30 -7.06
N LYS A 553 29.95 16.85 -7.62
CA LYS A 553 30.98 17.67 -8.26
C LYS A 553 30.99 17.53 -9.79
N LEU A 554 30.13 16.65 -10.31
CA LEU A 554 29.94 16.46 -11.74
C LEU A 554 28.99 17.55 -12.23
N VAL A 555 29.43 18.31 -13.21
CA VAL A 555 28.67 19.42 -13.77
C VAL A 555 28.65 19.29 -15.29
N TRP A 556 27.47 19.39 -15.87
CA TRP A 556 27.30 19.58 -17.31
C TRP A 556 26.90 21.02 -17.60
N THR A 557 27.47 21.59 -18.65
CA THR A 557 27.17 22.93 -19.15
C THR A 557 27.01 22.85 -20.67
N PRO A 558 25.86 23.24 -21.26
CA PRO A 558 25.69 23.31 -22.71
C PRO A 558 26.70 24.29 -23.34
N ASP A 559 26.87 24.21 -24.66
CA ASP A 559 27.58 25.26 -25.38
C ASP A 559 26.79 26.58 -25.31
N ALA A 560 27.47 27.72 -25.39
CA ALA A 560 26.81 29.03 -25.30
C ALA A 560 25.69 29.18 -26.33
N ASN A 561 24.54 29.69 -25.89
CA ASN A 561 23.34 29.94 -26.70
C ASN A 561 22.77 28.68 -27.39
N ALA A 562 23.10 27.48 -26.88
CA ALA A 562 22.59 26.23 -27.42
C ALA A 562 21.33 25.81 -26.68
N TYR A 563 20.21 25.76 -27.41
CA TYR A 563 18.91 25.33 -26.91
C TYR A 563 18.30 24.23 -27.79
N GLY A 564 17.33 23.50 -27.24
CA GLY A 564 16.55 22.49 -27.94
C GLY A 564 16.16 21.28 -27.07
N ASP A 565 15.10 20.60 -27.49
CA ASP A 565 14.69 19.32 -26.92
C ASP A 565 15.75 18.25 -27.23
N ALA A 566 16.15 17.47 -26.22
CA ALA A 566 17.20 16.46 -26.29
C ALA A 566 18.50 16.96 -26.93
N LEU A 567 18.89 18.22 -26.63
CA LEU A 567 20.09 18.87 -27.16
C LEU A 567 21.36 18.03 -26.98
N ALA A 568 21.47 17.37 -25.82
CA ALA A 568 22.57 16.47 -25.51
C ALA A 568 22.07 15.26 -24.72
N SER A 569 22.94 14.25 -24.59
CA SER A 569 22.68 13.12 -23.71
C SER A 569 23.97 12.58 -23.11
N VAL A 570 23.90 12.02 -21.89
CA VAL A 570 25.01 11.27 -21.29
C VAL A 570 24.53 9.85 -21.04
N THR A 571 25.31 8.85 -21.45
CA THR A 571 25.00 7.45 -21.14
C THR A 571 25.92 6.93 -20.05
N PHE A 572 25.39 6.07 -19.19
CA PHE A 572 26.08 5.61 -18.01
C PHE A 572 25.67 4.20 -17.59
N LYS A 573 26.54 3.57 -16.80
CA LYS A 573 26.24 2.38 -15.98
C LYS A 573 26.35 2.73 -14.50
N VAL A 574 25.65 1.96 -13.66
CA VAL A 574 25.74 2.05 -12.19
C VAL A 574 26.41 0.82 -11.62
N THR A 575 27.18 1.00 -10.55
CA THR A 575 27.81 -0.05 -9.76
C THR A 575 27.35 0.10 -8.32
N ASP A 576 26.90 -0.99 -7.71
CA ASP A 576 26.46 -1.04 -6.30
C ASP A 576 27.64 -1.24 -5.33
N THR A 577 27.36 -1.19 -4.04
CA THR A 577 28.34 -1.40 -2.96
C THR A 577 28.82 -2.85 -2.82
N GLY A 578 28.06 -3.84 -3.28
CA GLY A 578 28.47 -5.24 -3.41
C GLY A 578 29.43 -5.50 -4.59
N GLY A 579 29.59 -4.51 -5.46
CA GLY A 579 30.54 -4.48 -6.58
C GLY A 579 29.96 -5.01 -7.90
N ALA A 580 28.67 -5.30 -7.99
CA ALA A 580 28.03 -5.65 -9.25
C ALA A 580 27.74 -4.38 -10.07
N THR A 581 27.69 -4.52 -11.39
CA THR A 581 27.51 -3.40 -12.33
C THR A 581 26.35 -3.69 -13.26
N SER A 582 25.54 -2.67 -13.53
CA SER A 582 24.35 -2.82 -14.37
C SER A 582 24.67 -3.44 -15.73
N ALA A 583 23.85 -4.41 -16.13
CA ALA A 583 24.03 -5.09 -17.41
C ALA A 583 23.85 -4.13 -18.60
N SER A 584 22.87 -3.24 -18.51
CA SER A 584 22.53 -2.24 -19.53
C SER A 584 23.16 -0.87 -19.25
N ASP A 585 23.30 -0.08 -20.32
CA ASP A 585 23.54 1.37 -20.26
C ASP A 585 22.19 2.09 -20.11
N TYR A 586 22.23 3.25 -19.46
CA TYR A 586 21.09 4.15 -19.27
C TYR A 586 21.45 5.55 -19.75
N THR A 587 20.46 6.33 -20.15
CA THR A 587 20.69 7.65 -20.77
C THR A 587 19.98 8.73 -19.98
N ILE A 588 20.69 9.82 -19.69
CA ILE A 588 20.11 11.10 -19.28
C ILE A 588 20.06 12.01 -20.50
N LEU A 589 18.89 12.57 -20.78
CA LEU A 589 18.67 13.56 -21.83
C LEU A 589 18.70 14.97 -21.22
N PHE A 590 19.18 15.94 -21.98
CA PHE A 590 19.13 17.35 -21.60
C PHE A 590 18.22 18.10 -22.55
N ASP A 591 17.12 18.63 -22.01
CA ASP A 591 16.23 19.54 -22.72
C ASP A 591 16.61 20.95 -22.25
N VAL A 592 17.09 21.77 -23.18
CA VAL A 592 17.55 23.14 -22.88
C VAL A 592 16.56 24.12 -23.47
N ALA A 593 15.81 24.81 -22.61
CA ALA A 593 14.89 25.86 -23.01
C ALA A 593 15.66 27.13 -23.37
N GLY A 594 15.30 27.78 -24.47
CA GLY A 594 15.84 29.10 -24.79
C GLY A 594 15.36 30.15 -23.79
N ILE A 595 16.24 31.07 -23.41
CA ILE A 595 15.92 32.34 -22.76
C ILE A 595 16.01 33.40 -23.85
N ASN A 596 15.03 34.29 -23.92
CA ASN A 596 15.08 35.41 -24.85
C ASN A 596 16.33 36.30 -24.59
N ASP A 597 17.25 36.33 -25.54
CA ASP A 597 18.35 37.28 -25.63
C ASP A 597 17.84 38.61 -26.20
N ALA A 598 18.53 39.72 -25.93
CA ALA A 598 18.16 40.98 -26.57
C ALA A 598 18.54 40.97 -28.06
N PRO A 599 17.74 41.58 -28.94
CA PRO A 599 18.05 41.60 -30.36
C PRO A 599 19.28 42.48 -30.62
N LEU A 600 19.97 42.30 -31.75
CA LEU A 600 21.15 43.07 -32.13
C LEU A 600 20.85 43.97 -33.34
N ALA A 601 20.92 45.29 -33.13
CA ALA A 601 20.67 46.28 -34.16
C ALA A 601 21.93 46.60 -35.00
N VAL A 602 21.75 46.83 -36.30
CA VAL A 602 22.80 47.21 -37.25
C VAL A 602 22.38 48.48 -37.99
N ASP A 603 23.22 49.52 -37.90
CA ASP A 603 22.93 50.84 -38.50
C ASP A 603 22.62 50.80 -40.02
N ASP A 604 21.65 51.63 -40.42
CA ASP A 604 21.09 51.73 -41.77
C ASP A 604 21.43 53.02 -42.51
N ALA A 605 21.28 52.97 -43.85
CA ALA A 605 21.34 54.15 -44.70
C ALA A 605 20.28 54.14 -45.81
N ALA A 606 19.72 55.31 -46.10
CA ALA A 606 18.76 55.51 -47.18
C ALA A 606 18.94 56.87 -47.87
N SER A 607 18.20 57.10 -48.95
CA SER A 607 18.17 58.40 -49.63
C SER A 607 16.78 58.71 -50.15
N LEU A 608 16.41 59.99 -50.14
CA LEU A 608 15.15 60.49 -50.71
C LEU A 608 15.39 61.80 -51.46
N LYS A 609 14.43 62.19 -52.32
CA LYS A 609 14.47 63.51 -52.95
C LYS A 609 13.70 64.51 -52.12
N GLU A 610 14.11 65.77 -52.20
CA GLU A 610 13.36 66.85 -51.57
C GLU A 610 11.91 66.87 -52.07
N GLY A 611 10.97 67.05 -51.12
CA GLY A 611 9.53 67.00 -51.37
C GLY A 611 8.92 65.61 -51.26
N ASP A 612 9.74 64.54 -51.30
CA ASP A 612 9.27 63.16 -51.17
C ASP A 612 9.20 62.69 -49.71
N GLN A 613 8.30 61.74 -49.47
CA GLN A 613 8.24 60.93 -48.27
C GLN A 613 8.67 59.49 -48.64
N SER A 614 9.49 58.86 -47.80
CA SER A 614 9.96 57.49 -48.02
C SER A 614 9.62 56.58 -46.84
N ILE A 615 9.29 55.32 -47.14
CA ILE A 615 9.10 54.24 -46.17
C ILE A 615 10.37 53.38 -46.23
N ILE A 616 11.09 53.28 -45.12
CA ILE A 616 12.40 52.63 -45.01
C ILE A 616 12.28 51.43 -44.08
N ASP A 617 12.78 50.29 -44.53
CA ASP A 617 12.85 49.06 -43.76
C ASP A 617 14.21 48.98 -43.07
N VAL A 618 14.22 49.13 -41.75
CA VAL A 618 15.43 49.09 -40.91
C VAL A 618 15.66 47.72 -40.27
N LEU A 619 14.71 46.79 -40.41
CA LEU A 619 14.77 45.49 -39.73
C LEU A 619 15.51 44.42 -40.56
N SER A 620 15.91 44.75 -41.79
CA SER A 620 16.33 43.74 -42.79
C SER A 620 17.69 43.10 -42.53
N ASN A 621 18.54 43.78 -41.75
CA ASN A 621 19.92 43.43 -41.40
C ASN A 621 20.11 43.21 -39.89
N ASP A 622 19.05 43.38 -39.10
CA ASP A 622 19.04 43.11 -37.67
C ASP A 622 18.83 41.60 -37.41
N ILE A 623 19.38 41.09 -36.30
CA ILE A 623 19.25 39.68 -35.93
C ILE A 623 18.79 39.54 -34.49
N ASP A 624 18.12 38.42 -34.24
CA ASP A 624 17.79 37.91 -32.93
C ASP A 624 18.39 36.51 -32.80
N VAL A 625 18.94 36.15 -31.64
CA VAL A 625 19.67 34.88 -31.44
C VAL A 625 18.69 33.69 -31.49
N GLU A 626 17.48 33.87 -30.95
CA GLU A 626 16.42 32.86 -30.95
C GLU A 626 15.58 32.91 -32.24
N GLY A 627 15.73 33.99 -33.01
CA GLY A 627 15.00 34.23 -34.24
C GLY A 627 13.59 34.81 -33.98
N ASP A 628 13.41 35.45 -32.83
CA ASP A 628 12.16 36.10 -32.48
C ASP A 628 11.83 37.25 -33.44
N LYS A 629 10.52 37.53 -33.55
CA LYS A 629 10.04 38.50 -34.52
C LYS A 629 10.38 39.92 -34.07
N LEU A 630 11.30 40.54 -34.79
CA LEU A 630 11.73 41.91 -34.58
C LEU A 630 10.68 42.97 -34.97
N SER A 631 10.68 44.07 -34.22
CA SER A 631 9.84 45.24 -34.44
C SER A 631 10.54 46.54 -34.02
N VAL A 632 10.15 47.67 -34.59
CA VAL A 632 10.62 48.99 -34.14
C VAL A 632 9.62 49.55 -33.13
N SER A 633 10.06 49.74 -31.88
CA SER A 633 9.21 50.21 -30.78
C SER A 633 9.17 51.73 -30.63
N ALA A 634 10.25 52.41 -31.05
CA ALA A 634 10.37 53.86 -31.02
C ALA A 634 11.35 54.35 -32.10
N ALA A 635 11.13 55.56 -32.61
CA ALA A 635 12.08 56.25 -33.47
C ALA A 635 12.03 57.76 -33.22
N SER A 636 13.19 58.41 -33.29
CA SER A 636 13.28 59.86 -33.14
C SER A 636 14.39 60.45 -34.01
N VAL A 637 14.14 61.60 -34.61
CA VAL A 637 15.18 62.36 -35.31
C VAL A 637 16.18 62.88 -34.27
N THR A 638 17.43 62.46 -34.40
CA THR A 638 18.52 62.87 -33.51
C THR A 638 19.32 64.03 -34.10
N SER A 639 19.37 64.17 -35.44
CA SER A 639 20.00 65.32 -36.11
C SER A 639 19.42 65.57 -37.52
N GLY A 640 19.51 66.81 -38.01
CA GLY A 640 18.98 67.22 -39.31
C GLY A 640 17.54 67.76 -39.26
N ASN A 641 17.03 68.21 -40.42
CA ASN A 641 15.68 68.80 -40.54
C ASN A 641 14.72 67.80 -41.20
N GLY A 642 14.09 66.94 -40.40
CA GLY A 642 13.11 65.98 -40.89
C GLY A 642 12.11 65.53 -39.84
N THR A 643 11.21 64.66 -40.23
CA THR A 643 10.27 63.96 -39.34
C THR A 643 10.41 62.46 -39.50
N VAL A 644 10.20 61.72 -38.42
CA VAL A 644 10.10 60.26 -38.44
C VAL A 644 8.87 59.78 -37.69
N SER A 645 8.21 58.76 -38.24
CA SER A 645 7.17 57.98 -37.55
C SER A 645 7.32 56.51 -37.87
N VAL A 646 6.89 55.64 -36.95
CA VAL A 646 6.83 54.18 -37.16
C VAL A 646 5.46 53.83 -37.76
N ASN A 647 5.42 53.13 -38.88
CA ASN A 647 4.20 52.64 -39.51
C ASN A 647 3.64 51.39 -38.81
N GLU A 648 2.39 51.02 -39.12
CA GLU A 648 1.77 49.78 -38.62
C GLU A 648 2.54 48.50 -38.99
N ASP A 649 3.33 48.53 -40.07
CA ASP A 649 4.19 47.44 -40.51
C ASP A 649 5.61 47.47 -39.89
N GLY A 650 5.88 48.40 -38.98
CA GLY A 650 7.16 48.54 -38.28
C GLY A 650 8.23 49.32 -39.06
N LYS A 651 7.93 49.79 -40.28
CA LYS A 651 8.88 50.56 -41.10
C LYS A 651 8.91 52.03 -40.70
N LEU A 652 10.04 52.69 -40.95
CA LEU A 652 10.20 54.11 -40.65
C LEU A 652 9.75 54.96 -41.83
N VAL A 653 8.83 55.88 -41.57
CA VAL A 653 8.41 56.89 -42.54
C VAL A 653 9.18 58.17 -42.29
N VAL A 654 9.96 58.58 -43.29
CA VAL A 654 10.86 59.73 -43.18
C VAL A 654 10.52 60.77 -44.24
N ALA A 655 10.48 62.03 -43.83
CA ALA A 655 10.29 63.18 -44.72
C ALA A 655 11.22 64.33 -44.33
N TYR A 656 11.65 65.11 -45.33
CA TYR A 656 12.44 66.32 -45.12
C TYR A 656 11.53 67.52 -44.83
N THR A 657 11.87 68.31 -43.81
CA THR A 657 11.11 69.50 -43.40
C THR A 657 11.94 70.77 -43.37
N GLY A 658 13.16 70.70 -43.91
CA GLY A 658 14.04 71.87 -44.06
C GLY A 658 13.61 72.79 -45.20
N ALA A 659 14.40 73.84 -45.41
CA ALA A 659 14.20 74.78 -46.52
C ALA A 659 14.60 74.15 -47.87
N ASN A 660 13.97 74.60 -48.96
CA ASN A 660 14.21 74.11 -50.32
C ASN A 660 15.72 74.08 -50.67
N LEU A 661 16.20 72.90 -51.05
CA LEU A 661 17.55 72.61 -51.48
C LEU A 661 17.69 72.93 -52.97
N ALA A 662 18.82 73.54 -53.34
CA ALA A 662 19.14 73.71 -54.76
C ALA A 662 19.25 72.34 -55.45
N ALA A 663 18.91 72.25 -56.74
CA ALA A 663 18.99 71.02 -57.50
C ALA A 663 20.38 70.34 -57.35
N GLY A 664 20.38 69.10 -56.85
CA GLY A 664 21.59 68.33 -56.58
C GLY A 664 22.32 68.60 -55.25
N ALA A 665 21.90 69.59 -54.45
CA ALA A 665 22.40 69.79 -53.09
C ALA A 665 21.90 68.68 -52.16
N LYS A 666 22.70 68.36 -51.12
CA LYS A 666 22.43 67.27 -50.17
C LYS A 666 22.29 67.76 -48.74
N ALA A 667 21.39 67.14 -47.98
CA ALA A 667 21.26 67.28 -46.53
C ALA A 667 20.99 65.92 -45.88
N ASP A 668 21.55 65.67 -44.70
CA ASP A 668 21.34 64.41 -43.98
C ASP A 668 20.34 64.58 -42.83
N ILE A 669 19.56 63.52 -42.60
CA ILE A 669 18.73 63.31 -41.41
C ILE A 669 19.28 62.08 -40.70
N THR A 670 19.60 62.18 -39.41
CA THR A 670 19.95 61.03 -38.57
C THR A 670 18.79 60.71 -37.64
N ILE A 671 18.43 59.44 -37.58
CA ILE A 671 17.33 58.91 -36.78
C ILE A 671 17.92 57.82 -35.87
N SER A 672 17.60 57.85 -34.58
CA SER A 672 17.78 56.68 -33.72
C SER A 672 16.47 55.91 -33.65
N TYR A 673 16.54 54.58 -33.70
CA TYR A 673 15.40 53.70 -33.48
C TYR A 673 15.71 52.64 -32.43
N THR A 674 14.67 52.12 -31.79
CA THR A 674 14.77 51.06 -30.77
C THR A 674 14.13 49.79 -31.33
N LEU A 675 14.98 48.80 -31.59
CA LEU A 675 14.61 47.45 -31.96
C LEU A 675 14.09 46.70 -30.74
N SER A 676 13.03 45.91 -30.91
CA SER A 676 12.50 45.04 -29.86
C SER A 676 11.87 43.79 -30.47
N ASP A 677 12.11 42.66 -29.82
CA ASP A 677 11.49 41.34 -30.03
C ASP A 677 10.19 41.17 -29.18
N GLY A 678 9.89 42.12 -28.30
CA GLY A 678 8.79 42.06 -27.33
C GLY A 678 9.19 41.79 -25.87
N ALA A 679 10.44 41.38 -25.60
CA ALA A 679 10.98 41.11 -24.27
C ALA A 679 12.32 41.83 -23.99
N GLY A 680 13.21 41.92 -24.98
CA GLY A 680 14.46 42.69 -25.02
C GLY A 680 14.42 43.87 -25.99
N SER A 681 15.47 44.70 -25.96
CA SER A 681 15.62 45.83 -26.89
C SER A 681 17.08 46.24 -27.12
N ASP A 682 17.38 46.70 -28.32
CA ASP A 682 18.66 47.32 -28.69
C ASP A 682 18.46 48.57 -29.59
N GLY A 683 19.48 49.42 -29.70
CA GLY A 683 19.39 50.70 -30.40
C GLY A 683 20.16 50.72 -31.72
N GLY A 684 19.49 51.06 -32.82
CA GLY A 684 20.11 51.28 -34.14
C GLY A 684 20.00 52.73 -34.62
N ALA A 685 20.79 53.10 -35.61
CA ALA A 685 20.74 54.41 -36.26
C ALA A 685 20.51 54.32 -37.77
N LEU A 686 19.59 55.14 -38.29
CA LEU A 686 19.33 55.31 -39.73
C LEU A 686 19.83 56.70 -40.18
N THR A 687 20.66 56.73 -41.22
CA THR A 687 21.08 57.96 -41.90
C THR A 687 20.38 58.10 -43.25
N VAL A 688 19.63 59.20 -43.46
CA VAL A 688 18.91 59.48 -44.72
C VAL A 688 19.49 60.70 -45.42
N THR A 689 20.01 60.52 -46.64
CA THR A 689 20.51 61.63 -47.47
C THR A 689 19.44 62.15 -48.43
N VAL A 690 19.07 63.42 -48.27
CA VAL A 690 18.07 64.14 -49.08
C VAL A 690 18.73 64.88 -50.24
N THR A 691 18.17 64.82 -51.47
CA THR A 691 18.71 65.52 -52.66
C THR A 691 17.67 66.44 -53.33
N GLY A 692 18.00 67.71 -53.62
CA GLY A 692 17.10 68.71 -54.26
C GLY A 692 16.77 68.45 -55.75
N VAL A 693 15.59 68.90 -56.23
CA VAL A 693 15.05 68.71 -57.61
C VAL A 693 14.63 70.02 -58.33
N THR A 694 14.28 69.99 -59.63
CA THR A 694 13.86 71.15 -60.48
C THR A 694 12.33 71.15 -60.74
N GLU A 695 11.64 72.30 -60.64
CA GLU A 695 10.15 72.45 -60.74
C GLU A 695 9.61 72.76 -62.17
N GLY A 696 8.39 72.29 -62.53
CA GLY A 696 7.73 72.45 -63.86
C GLY A 696 6.70 73.59 -63.98
N GLY A 697 6.38 74.03 -65.20
CA GLY A 697 5.50 75.18 -65.54
C GLY A 697 4.01 74.98 -65.16
N SER A 698 3.25 76.08 -65.03
CA SER A 698 1.86 76.08 -64.54
C SER A 698 0.82 76.16 -65.67
N ASP A 699 -0.25 75.38 -65.57
CA ASP A 699 -1.40 75.38 -66.51
C ASP A 699 -2.03 76.78 -66.72
N ILE A 700 -2.46 77.07 -67.96
CA ILE A 700 -3.08 78.33 -68.38
C ILE A 700 -4.55 78.07 -68.75
N ILE A 701 -5.48 78.79 -68.12
CA ILE A 701 -6.92 78.67 -68.39
C ILE A 701 -7.48 80.07 -68.66
N GLY A 702 -8.15 80.23 -69.81
CA GLY A 702 -8.90 81.41 -70.21
C GLY A 702 -10.22 81.57 -69.48
N THR A 703 -11.06 82.42 -70.04
CA THR A 703 -12.42 82.74 -69.58
C THR A 703 -13.43 82.35 -70.67
N ALA A 704 -14.73 82.42 -70.38
CA ALA A 704 -15.77 82.11 -71.37
C ALA A 704 -15.98 83.21 -72.44
N GLY A 705 -14.98 84.04 -72.71
CA GLY A 705 -15.07 85.15 -73.66
C GLY A 705 -13.77 85.30 -74.43
N LYS A 706 -13.77 86.07 -75.52
CA LYS A 706 -12.61 86.17 -76.43
C LYS A 706 -11.28 86.49 -75.73
N ASP A 707 -10.38 85.53 -75.75
CA ASP A 707 -9.12 85.55 -75.05
C ASP A 707 -7.89 85.53 -75.98
N ARG A 708 -6.75 85.93 -75.39
CA ARG A 708 -5.43 85.86 -76.03
C ARG A 708 -4.47 85.14 -75.08
N LEU A 709 -4.38 83.82 -75.22
CA LEU A 709 -3.60 82.95 -74.34
C LEU A 709 -2.20 82.73 -74.92
N LYS A 710 -1.19 82.73 -74.04
CA LYS A 710 0.21 82.60 -74.45
C LYS A 710 1.00 81.74 -73.47
N GLY A 711 1.50 80.60 -73.95
CA GLY A 711 2.39 79.68 -73.23
C GLY A 711 3.82 80.20 -73.04
N THR A 712 4.66 79.32 -72.53
CA THR A 712 6.10 79.52 -72.33
C THR A 712 6.91 78.60 -73.24
N ASN A 713 8.13 78.21 -72.86
CA ASN A 713 8.92 77.26 -73.64
C ASN A 713 8.94 75.87 -72.96
N ALA A 714 7.99 75.61 -72.06
CA ALA A 714 7.80 74.34 -71.38
C ALA A 714 6.44 73.75 -71.78
N GLY A 715 6.30 72.44 -71.71
CA GLY A 715 5.00 71.81 -72.01
C GLY A 715 3.96 72.23 -70.99
N GLU A 716 2.87 72.83 -71.47
CA GLU A 716 1.78 73.36 -70.66
C GLU A 716 0.42 72.83 -71.12
N LYS A 717 -0.56 72.89 -70.21
CA LYS A 717 -1.96 72.75 -70.58
C LYS A 717 -2.59 74.12 -70.77
N ILE A 718 -3.12 74.40 -71.95
CA ILE A 718 -3.79 75.66 -72.29
C ILE A 718 -5.27 75.40 -72.64
N ILE A 719 -6.19 76.10 -71.98
CA ILE A 719 -7.64 75.94 -72.18
C ILE A 719 -8.29 77.30 -72.51
N GLY A 720 -8.94 77.44 -73.67
CA GLY A 720 -9.63 78.66 -74.16
C GLY A 720 -11.01 78.87 -73.53
N LEU A 721 -11.88 77.87 -73.66
CA LEU A 721 -13.30 77.81 -73.25
C LEU A 721 -14.32 78.20 -74.33
N GLU A 722 -15.04 79.31 -74.18
CA GLU A 722 -16.11 79.73 -75.11
C GLU A 722 -15.67 81.01 -75.82
N ASP A 723 -16.29 81.30 -76.97
CA ASP A 723 -16.03 82.46 -77.84
C ASP A 723 -14.72 82.36 -78.65
N ASN A 724 -14.54 83.25 -79.63
CA ASN A 724 -13.38 83.18 -80.55
C ASN A 724 -12.06 83.61 -79.90
N ASP A 725 -11.13 82.68 -79.76
CA ASP A 725 -9.85 82.84 -79.06
C ASP A 725 -8.62 82.89 -79.98
N VAL A 726 -7.52 83.41 -79.43
CA VAL A 726 -6.18 83.34 -80.04
C VAL A 726 -5.21 82.70 -79.07
N ILE A 727 -4.68 81.53 -79.41
CA ILE A 727 -3.78 80.73 -78.57
C ILE A 727 -2.41 80.56 -79.24
N ASP A 728 -1.34 80.80 -78.47
CA ASP A 728 0.08 80.65 -78.88
C ASP A 728 0.83 79.83 -77.80
N GLY A 729 1.06 78.53 -78.05
CA GLY A 729 1.74 77.60 -77.12
C GLY A 729 3.24 77.87 -77.01
N ARG A 730 3.84 78.28 -78.14
CA ARG A 730 5.25 78.60 -78.38
C ARG A 730 6.19 77.40 -78.37
N GLY A 731 6.42 76.73 -77.25
CA GLY A 731 7.55 75.82 -77.12
C GLY A 731 7.34 74.81 -76.00
N GLY A 732 7.71 73.56 -76.23
CA GLY A 732 7.37 72.46 -75.34
C GLY A 732 6.26 71.62 -75.96
N ASP A 733 6.05 70.42 -75.43
CA ASP A 733 4.97 69.54 -75.89
C ASP A 733 3.68 69.97 -75.18
N ASP A 734 2.85 70.76 -75.84
CA ASP A 734 1.68 71.42 -75.26
C ASP A 734 0.38 70.61 -75.43
N ILE A 735 -0.55 70.77 -74.48
CA ILE A 735 -1.92 70.27 -74.59
C ILE A 735 -2.87 71.47 -74.68
N ILE A 736 -3.40 71.72 -75.87
CA ILE A 736 -4.27 72.87 -76.16
C ILE A 736 -5.72 72.43 -76.38
N GLN A 737 -6.65 73.06 -75.67
CA GLN A 737 -8.09 72.89 -75.82
C GLN A 737 -8.75 74.26 -75.99
N ALA A 738 -9.06 74.67 -77.23
CA ALA A 738 -9.58 76.01 -77.48
C ALA A 738 -11.05 76.13 -77.09
N GLY A 739 -11.92 75.23 -77.55
CA GLY A 739 -13.29 75.08 -77.04
C GLY A 739 -14.36 75.51 -78.05
N GLU A 740 -15.40 76.23 -77.65
CA GLU A 740 -16.43 76.70 -78.58
C GLU A 740 -16.06 78.08 -79.13
N GLY A 741 -16.12 78.29 -80.45
CA GLY A 741 -15.72 79.56 -81.07
C GLY A 741 -15.10 79.32 -82.44
N ASN A 742 -14.85 80.40 -83.21
CA ASN A 742 -13.96 80.30 -84.36
C ASN A 742 -12.56 80.77 -83.93
N ASP A 743 -11.70 79.81 -83.60
CA ASP A 743 -10.45 80.01 -82.91
C ASP A 743 -9.24 80.08 -83.85
N ARG A 744 -8.18 80.73 -83.38
CA ARG A 744 -6.88 80.76 -84.05
C ARG A 744 -5.80 80.22 -83.12
N ILE A 745 -5.23 79.07 -83.48
CA ILE A 745 -4.29 78.32 -82.63
C ILE A 745 -2.95 78.16 -83.35
N ASP A 746 -1.87 78.42 -82.63
CA ASP A 746 -0.47 78.17 -83.00
C ASP A 746 0.18 77.34 -81.87
N GLY A 747 0.49 76.06 -82.13
CA GLY A 747 1.11 75.15 -81.16
C GLY A 747 2.54 75.58 -80.83
N GLY A 748 3.36 75.73 -81.87
CA GLY A 748 4.71 76.26 -81.77
C GLY A 748 5.76 75.18 -82.01
N ASN A 749 6.80 75.10 -81.17
CA ASN A 749 7.81 74.04 -81.28
C ASN A 749 7.57 72.96 -80.21
N GLY A 750 7.40 71.72 -80.60
CA GLY A 750 7.09 70.63 -79.69
C GLY A 750 6.18 69.63 -80.39
N ASN A 751 5.95 68.48 -79.77
CA ASN A 751 4.92 67.56 -80.26
C ASN A 751 3.61 67.92 -79.55
N ASP A 752 2.81 68.75 -80.20
CA ASP A 752 1.64 69.36 -79.59
C ASP A 752 0.39 68.50 -79.78
N THR A 753 -0.47 68.48 -78.77
CA THR A 753 -1.81 67.88 -78.86
C THR A 753 -2.85 68.99 -78.83
N ILE A 754 -3.45 69.27 -79.98
CA ILE A 754 -4.35 70.41 -80.19
C ILE A 754 -5.76 69.93 -80.50
N SER A 755 -6.72 70.44 -79.73
CA SER A 755 -8.15 70.30 -79.96
C SER A 755 -8.77 71.68 -80.12
N ALA A 756 -9.20 72.03 -81.33
CA ALA A 756 -9.78 73.32 -81.64
C ALA A 756 -11.20 73.44 -81.06
N GLY A 757 -12.10 72.50 -81.38
CA GLY A 757 -13.39 72.40 -80.68
C GLY A 757 -14.58 72.62 -81.59
N PHE A 758 -15.54 73.46 -81.21
CA PHE A 758 -16.73 73.69 -82.03
C PHE A 758 -16.68 75.08 -82.67
N GLY A 759 -16.74 75.13 -84.00
CA GLY A 759 -16.74 76.35 -84.80
C GLY A 759 -15.81 76.19 -86.00
N ASN A 760 -15.63 77.25 -86.79
CA ASN A 760 -14.75 77.19 -87.95
C ASN A 760 -13.36 77.71 -87.57
N ASP A 761 -12.45 76.80 -87.28
CA ASP A 761 -11.18 77.08 -86.65
C ASP A 761 -10.02 77.18 -87.64
N THR A 762 -8.94 77.85 -87.21
CA THR A 762 -7.66 77.87 -87.92
C THR A 762 -6.56 77.38 -86.99
N VAL A 763 -5.97 76.23 -87.30
CA VAL A 763 -4.94 75.57 -86.48
C VAL A 763 -3.63 75.44 -87.24
N GLU A 764 -2.53 75.78 -86.58
CA GLU A 764 -1.15 75.54 -86.99
C GLU A 764 -0.46 74.75 -85.87
N GLY A 765 -0.02 73.51 -86.16
CA GLY A 765 0.71 72.66 -85.22
C GLY A 765 2.08 73.24 -84.93
N GLY A 766 2.88 73.41 -85.99
CA GLY A 766 4.13 74.15 -85.93
C GLY A 766 5.30 73.24 -86.26
N ALA A 767 6.24 73.04 -85.34
CA ALA A 767 7.40 72.19 -85.54
C ALA A 767 7.46 71.07 -84.52
N GLY A 768 7.43 69.83 -85.00
CA GLY A 768 7.29 68.63 -84.18
C GLY A 768 6.23 67.73 -84.80
N ASN A 769 6.01 66.55 -84.22
CA ASN A 769 5.01 65.62 -84.72
C ASN A 769 3.70 65.88 -83.96
N ASP A 770 2.80 66.64 -84.58
CA ASP A 770 1.64 67.18 -83.90
C ASP A 770 0.39 66.32 -84.07
N ILE A 771 -0.51 66.37 -83.09
CA ILE A 771 -1.85 65.76 -83.16
C ILE A 771 -2.88 66.88 -83.22
N LEU A 772 -3.55 67.03 -84.37
CA LEU A 772 -4.51 68.09 -84.63
C LEU A 772 -5.92 67.54 -84.76
N MET A 773 -6.81 68.02 -83.89
CA MET A 773 -8.26 67.77 -83.93
C MET A 773 -8.99 69.08 -84.18
N GLY A 774 -9.56 69.27 -85.37
CA GLY A 774 -10.49 70.37 -85.64
C GLY A 774 -11.75 70.26 -84.79
N ARG A 775 -12.27 69.02 -84.68
CA ARG A 775 -13.58 68.70 -84.10
C ARG A 775 -14.67 69.27 -84.99
N GLY A 776 -15.67 70.01 -84.49
CA GLY A 776 -16.90 70.25 -85.25
C GLY A 776 -16.95 71.64 -85.88
N GLY A 777 -17.04 71.72 -87.20
CA GLY A 777 -17.17 72.95 -87.97
C GLY A 777 -16.41 72.84 -89.28
N ASN A 778 -16.20 73.92 -90.02
CA ASN A 778 -15.41 73.85 -91.26
C ASN A 778 -14.01 74.41 -90.97
N ASP A 779 -13.08 73.51 -90.65
CA ASP A 779 -11.78 73.88 -90.09
C ASP A 779 -10.69 73.98 -91.14
N ARG A 780 -9.68 74.80 -90.85
CA ARG A 780 -8.45 74.91 -91.61
C ARG A 780 -7.26 74.45 -90.76
N LEU A 781 -6.74 73.26 -91.06
CA LEU A 781 -5.65 72.62 -90.31
C LEU A 781 -4.34 72.68 -91.11
N THR A 782 -3.24 73.01 -90.42
CA THR A 782 -1.88 73.06 -90.97
C THR A 782 -0.97 72.32 -89.99
N GLY A 783 -0.33 71.24 -90.42
CA GLY A 783 0.52 70.42 -89.55
C GLY A 783 1.85 71.13 -89.28
N GLY A 784 2.50 71.58 -90.35
CA GLY A 784 3.79 72.26 -90.29
C GLY A 784 4.96 71.30 -90.55
N GLN A 785 5.97 71.32 -89.69
CA GLN A 785 7.19 70.54 -89.82
C GLN A 785 7.16 69.31 -88.92
N GLY A 786 6.84 68.16 -89.47
CA GLY A 786 6.85 66.92 -88.70
C GLY A 786 6.14 65.80 -89.43
N ALA A 787 5.97 64.67 -88.73
CA ALA A 787 5.00 63.66 -89.12
C ALA A 787 3.71 63.93 -88.34
N ASP A 788 2.77 64.63 -88.96
CA ASP A 788 1.60 65.15 -88.25
C ASP A 788 0.41 64.20 -88.39
N THR A 789 -0.41 64.14 -87.34
CA THR A 789 -1.62 63.31 -87.29
C THR A 789 -2.85 64.20 -87.20
N PHE A 790 -3.68 64.16 -88.25
CA PHE A 790 -4.97 64.85 -88.30
C PHE A 790 -6.07 63.87 -87.92
N VAL A 791 -6.73 64.12 -86.79
CA VAL A 791 -7.72 63.20 -86.22
C VAL A 791 -9.13 63.69 -86.50
N PHE A 792 -9.93 62.84 -87.15
CA PHE A 792 -11.30 63.14 -87.52
C PHE A 792 -12.31 62.31 -86.73
N HIS A 793 -13.35 62.99 -86.26
CA HIS A 793 -14.47 62.39 -85.55
C HIS A 793 -15.76 62.50 -86.37
N LYS A 794 -16.85 61.90 -85.87
CA LYS A 794 -18.17 62.07 -86.50
C LYS A 794 -18.60 63.53 -86.38
N GLN A 795 -19.21 64.05 -87.44
CA GLN A 795 -19.68 65.45 -87.51
C GLN A 795 -18.53 66.46 -87.43
N SER A 796 -17.36 66.12 -87.99
CA SER A 796 -16.24 67.06 -88.00
C SER A 796 -16.55 68.28 -88.86
N GLY A 797 -17.38 68.14 -89.89
CA GLY A 797 -17.64 69.21 -90.84
C GLY A 797 -16.72 69.16 -92.05
N ASN A 798 -16.75 70.20 -92.88
CA ASN A 798 -15.97 70.23 -94.13
C ASN A 798 -14.61 70.87 -93.88
N ASP A 799 -13.63 70.03 -93.61
CA ASP A 799 -12.30 70.42 -93.14
C ASP A 799 -11.28 70.45 -94.27
N THR A 800 -10.32 71.37 -94.15
CA THR A 800 -9.24 71.56 -95.12
C THR A 800 -7.88 71.41 -94.45
N ILE A 801 -7.12 70.40 -94.85
CA ILE A 801 -5.70 70.25 -94.49
C ILE A 801 -4.85 70.90 -95.57
N THR A 802 -3.92 71.78 -95.16
CA THR A 802 -3.36 72.76 -96.11
C THR A 802 -1.94 72.44 -96.62
N ASP A 803 -1.26 71.50 -95.98
CA ASP A 803 0.14 71.16 -96.24
C ASP A 803 0.46 69.66 -96.12
N PHE A 804 -0.55 68.78 -96.24
CA PHE A 804 -0.43 67.34 -96.03
C PHE A 804 0.76 66.69 -96.79
N ALA A 805 1.71 66.14 -96.04
CA ALA A 805 2.95 65.55 -96.55
C ALA A 805 2.78 64.07 -96.92
N THR A 806 2.94 63.72 -98.21
CA THR A 806 2.74 62.34 -98.71
C THR A 806 4.02 61.51 -98.85
N ALA A 807 5.20 62.06 -98.53
CA ALA A 807 6.48 61.39 -98.79
C ALA A 807 7.55 61.65 -97.73
N GLY A 808 8.28 60.59 -97.35
CA GLY A 808 9.43 60.66 -96.43
C GLY A 808 9.14 60.00 -95.08
N LYS A 809 10.06 60.15 -94.12
CA LYS A 809 9.87 59.69 -92.72
C LYS A 809 8.94 60.60 -91.91
N ASN A 810 8.61 61.76 -92.48
CA ASN A 810 7.73 62.78 -91.95
C ASN A 810 6.49 62.88 -92.85
N HIS A 811 5.92 61.73 -93.21
CA HIS A 811 4.64 61.72 -93.91
C HIS A 811 3.51 61.87 -92.89
N ASP A 812 2.45 62.55 -93.30
CA ASP A 812 1.33 62.82 -92.41
C ASP A 812 0.34 61.66 -92.43
N ILE A 813 -0.41 61.59 -91.34
CA ILE A 813 -1.41 60.57 -91.08
C ILE A 813 -2.76 61.25 -90.91
N ILE A 814 -3.78 60.68 -91.56
CA ILE A 814 -5.17 60.98 -91.29
C ILE A 814 -5.74 59.84 -90.47
N ASP A 815 -6.10 60.14 -89.22
CA ASP A 815 -6.74 59.19 -88.33
C ASP A 815 -8.27 59.25 -88.49
N LEU A 816 -8.83 58.13 -88.96
CA LEU A 816 -10.26 57.94 -89.23
C LEU A 816 -10.91 56.90 -88.30
N GLN A 817 -10.20 56.43 -87.26
CA GLN A 817 -10.62 55.30 -86.42
C GLN A 817 -11.99 55.54 -85.76
N ASP A 818 -12.32 56.80 -85.48
CA ASP A 818 -13.57 57.18 -84.81
C ASP A 818 -14.80 57.32 -85.73
N LEU A 819 -14.62 57.27 -87.06
CA LEU A 819 -15.74 57.36 -88.01
C LEU A 819 -16.55 56.05 -88.08
N GLY A 820 -15.89 54.90 -87.94
CA GLY A 820 -16.49 53.56 -87.87
C GLY A 820 -17.22 53.07 -89.14
N SER A 821 -17.50 53.93 -90.12
CA SER A 821 -18.14 53.60 -91.41
C SER A 821 -17.13 53.24 -92.51
N ILE A 822 -15.88 53.68 -92.37
CA ILE A 822 -14.78 53.42 -93.30
C ILE A 822 -13.66 52.78 -92.48
N ASN A 823 -13.38 51.50 -92.74
CA ASN A 823 -12.40 50.73 -91.96
C ASN A 823 -11.35 50.04 -92.83
N THR A 824 -11.31 50.37 -94.12
CA THR A 824 -10.28 49.88 -95.04
C THR A 824 -9.91 50.95 -96.06
N PHE A 825 -8.63 50.95 -96.47
CA PHE A 825 -8.15 51.84 -97.54
C PHE A 825 -8.93 51.66 -98.85
N LYS A 826 -9.42 50.46 -99.15
CA LYS A 826 -10.23 50.21 -100.35
C LYS A 826 -11.57 50.95 -100.32
N GLN A 827 -12.22 51.04 -99.15
CA GLN A 827 -13.46 51.81 -99.01
C GLN A 827 -13.18 53.31 -99.13
N LEU A 828 -12.06 53.76 -98.53
CA LEU A 828 -11.65 55.16 -98.59
C LEU A 828 -11.35 55.62 -100.03
N VAL A 829 -10.63 54.82 -100.82
CA VAL A 829 -10.34 55.12 -102.23
C VAL A 829 -11.63 55.27 -103.07
N ALA A 830 -12.73 54.62 -102.70
CA ALA A 830 -13.99 54.71 -103.44
C ALA A 830 -14.73 56.05 -103.25
N ILE A 831 -14.34 56.84 -102.25
CA ILE A 831 -14.93 58.14 -101.90
C ILE A 831 -13.92 59.29 -102.01
N MET A 832 -12.75 59.02 -102.58
CA MET A 832 -11.71 60.01 -102.85
C MET A 832 -11.81 60.47 -104.30
N ASP A 833 -11.90 61.78 -104.50
CA ASP A 833 -11.87 62.40 -105.82
C ASP A 833 -10.78 63.47 -105.91
N GLN A 834 -10.08 63.49 -107.05
CA GLN A 834 -9.19 64.60 -107.38
C GLN A 834 -10.03 65.77 -107.91
N VAL A 835 -10.04 66.89 -107.19
CA VAL A 835 -10.72 68.13 -107.58
C VAL A 835 -9.69 69.23 -107.81
N GLY A 836 -9.37 69.49 -109.08
CA GLY A 836 -8.33 70.45 -109.43
C GLY A 836 -6.95 69.98 -108.99
N LYS A 837 -6.32 70.67 -108.04
CA LYS A 837 -5.04 70.28 -107.42
C LYS A 837 -5.21 69.62 -106.06
N ASP A 838 -6.44 69.48 -105.58
CA ASP A 838 -6.75 69.04 -104.23
C ASP A 838 -7.36 67.64 -104.29
N VAL A 839 -7.18 66.85 -103.24
CA VAL A 839 -7.94 65.61 -103.02
C VAL A 839 -9.10 65.93 -102.09
N VAL A 840 -10.30 65.50 -102.45
CA VAL A 840 -11.49 65.60 -101.60
C VAL A 840 -11.94 64.19 -101.23
N ILE A 841 -12.13 63.96 -99.95
CA ILE A 841 -12.67 62.73 -99.37
C ILE A 841 -14.11 63.03 -98.92
N ASP A 842 -15.10 62.52 -99.66
CA ASP A 842 -16.53 62.72 -99.35
C ASP A 842 -16.96 61.67 -98.31
N LEU A 843 -16.97 62.05 -97.03
CA LEU A 843 -17.36 61.15 -95.93
C LEU A 843 -18.88 61.03 -95.76
N ALA A 844 -19.67 61.63 -96.66
CA ALA A 844 -21.11 61.77 -96.64
C ALA A 844 -21.69 62.60 -95.47
N GLY A 845 -22.74 63.37 -95.78
CA GLY A 845 -23.14 64.51 -94.93
C GLY A 845 -22.15 65.66 -95.08
N ASP A 846 -22.35 66.78 -94.41
CA ASP A 846 -21.38 67.89 -94.43
C ASP A 846 -20.13 67.47 -93.62
N ASN A 847 -19.27 66.58 -94.14
CA ASN A 847 -18.09 66.02 -93.45
C ASN A 847 -16.88 65.81 -94.40
N ASP A 848 -16.71 66.64 -95.43
CA ASP A 848 -15.67 66.43 -96.43
C ASP A 848 -14.27 66.73 -95.88
N ILE A 849 -13.28 65.88 -96.16
CA ILE A 849 -11.86 66.20 -95.91
C ILE A 849 -11.21 66.64 -97.21
N THR A 850 -10.72 67.87 -97.28
CA THR A 850 -9.99 68.41 -98.43
C THR A 850 -8.50 68.52 -98.14
N LEU A 851 -7.67 67.79 -98.89
CA LEU A 851 -6.21 67.89 -98.84
C LEU A 851 -5.73 68.83 -99.95
N LYS A 852 -5.19 69.98 -99.58
CA LYS A 852 -4.73 70.98 -100.55
C LYS A 852 -3.44 70.58 -101.22
N ASN A 853 -3.40 70.76 -102.55
CA ASN A 853 -2.22 70.50 -103.38
C ASN A 853 -1.64 69.07 -103.28
N VAL A 854 -2.48 68.10 -102.97
CA VAL A 854 -2.12 66.67 -102.94
C VAL A 854 -2.59 66.00 -104.23
N ASP A 855 -1.76 65.14 -104.81
CA ASP A 855 -2.16 64.25 -105.91
C ASP A 855 -2.72 62.95 -105.33
N LEU A 856 -3.88 62.51 -105.81
CA LEU A 856 -4.55 61.29 -105.38
C LEU A 856 -3.66 60.04 -105.56
N GLY A 857 -2.78 60.06 -106.56
CA GLY A 857 -1.81 58.99 -106.82
C GLY A 857 -0.72 58.85 -105.76
N ASP A 858 -0.47 59.90 -104.96
CA ASP A 858 0.55 59.89 -103.90
C ASP A 858 0.00 59.35 -102.57
N LEU A 859 -1.32 59.16 -102.45
CA LEU A 859 -1.94 58.62 -101.26
C LEU A 859 -1.88 57.08 -101.23
N THR A 860 -1.40 56.53 -100.13
CA THR A 860 -1.37 55.08 -99.88
C THR A 860 -2.03 54.76 -98.55
N LYS A 861 -2.25 53.48 -98.27
CA LYS A 861 -2.83 53.03 -97.00
C LYS A 861 -2.04 53.49 -95.76
N ASP A 862 -0.75 53.81 -95.91
CA ASP A 862 0.12 54.17 -94.78
C ASP A 862 -0.13 55.61 -94.31
N HIS A 863 -0.85 56.43 -95.09
CA HIS A 863 -1.28 57.78 -94.72
C HIS A 863 -2.59 57.80 -93.91
N PHE A 864 -3.13 56.63 -93.56
CA PHE A 864 -4.45 56.53 -92.93
C PHE A 864 -4.44 55.51 -91.79
N LEU A 865 -5.06 55.87 -90.66
CA LEU A 865 -5.41 54.93 -89.60
C LEU A 865 -6.92 54.64 -89.67
N PHE A 866 -7.26 53.35 -89.55
CA PHE A 866 -8.63 52.81 -89.69
C PHE A 866 -9.08 52.03 -88.46
#